data_AF-M1Z1E4-F1
#
_entry.id   AF-M1Z1E4-F1
#
_cell.length_a   1.000
_cell.length_b   1.000
_cell.length_c   1.000
_cell.angle_alpha   90.00
_cell.angle_beta   90.00
_cell.angle_gamma   90.00
#
_symmetry.space_group_name_H-M   'P 1'
#
loop_
_entity.id
_entity.type
_entity.pdbx_description
1 polymer ?
#
loop_
_entity_poly.entity_id
_entity_poly.type
_entity_poly.pdbx_seq_one_letter_code
_entity_poly.pdbx_strand_id
1 'polypeptide(L)'
;MSRNPVKSAVSYHQRTKHHFYNLAKGPGHLDWATQPNPFRRYEDAPLIYLPPIVSDDSAPYHKIFEENAIAPRPLNADSLSHFFELSLAISAWKQAGDNRWALRSNPSSGNLHPTEGYGVLNAMEGIGDAPGVYHYAPKEHGLERRAELDGETFRSLLANFPDGTFLAGLTSIHWREAWKYGERAFRYCQHDIGHALGAYRIAAAVLGWKLVLLEEMDDAAIAGLFGLDREADYREAEREHPDLVAAVLTQPGEFPKTRRLPAEAIQAVRRANWRGRANRLSPDHRDWPVIDEVAESTLKPDSGRWEQVPPFAASHDWLNAELPLRQKRITARQIIRQRRSAVAFDGRTGMTRDAFFNTLAHTIQPIPADAVPWKPSIHFCLYVHRVEDLPSGIYFFVREPGQLQRLKESTDPAFLWQQPEGCPENLPLYLLKEMNIQREAAQVSCTQEIAGQSTFSLGMIAEFHDSLEQQGGWYYRRLFWEAGMVGQMLYLAAEFMGLRATGIGCYFDDPVHEILRLRGNAYQSLYHFTIGGAVDDKRLTTHPAYPWSCDLVESRFDAREGGAETDACAGRTRPLPDAGCRDWNGRRVSRLGLGLKSFGRIQHQHMEAIDAFLESPLNVVETSPDFSEGEDQIVLGDTLNRRLNAGGKGAEGLFIITAVGLAKGRHHRLLQDLESRGRAVPDVIPLGDGRAFCMHPEFLRDQIDRSIRRTGLPQLDLVILRLPEEELPELDEEAIRWQVRRAFLYLHEECERGRISGFGISCPDWLEIKPRWSGFTLETVHAENEGLPGFQAIEFSANFIHDRAVAGSGKGPSLVERAKSLGLKTIAGRPYRAVVEGEGVLLIDYPESESGNRGQKWDWLLDELKELETRIHLNSMADGRNLKEVLEQASIPSPFKFRDLLEPVRNFLPESTRQLNEVLDNIRQVYFRARSLGEQIVQARLWDPVSFDEMFDTAEQYVDWISQDLKIRFQQESNSRIKSLRERYFPGSPEAIPLQVLGVKWLLDRGVDIVLSGMTRREYVAEACRLLNAFDNS
;
A
#
# COMPACT_ATOMS: atom_id res chain seq x y z
N MET A 1 45.41 -16.44 -32.74
CA MET A 1 44.43 -16.77 -33.81
C MET A 1 43.08 -16.32 -33.30
N SER A 2 42.42 -15.32 -33.89
CA SER A 2 41.11 -14.87 -33.38
C SER A 2 40.10 -16.01 -33.55
N ARG A 3 39.45 -16.44 -32.46
CA ARG A 3 38.39 -17.45 -32.52
C ARG A 3 37.24 -16.89 -33.38
N ASN A 4 36.64 -17.72 -34.23
CA ASN A 4 35.48 -17.33 -35.04
C ASN A 4 34.30 -16.99 -34.10
N PRO A 5 33.76 -15.76 -34.11
CA PRO A 5 32.69 -15.32 -33.22
C PRO A 5 31.44 -16.22 -33.20
N VAL A 6 30.98 -16.65 -34.38
CA VAL A 6 29.82 -17.52 -34.54
C VAL A 6 30.08 -18.89 -33.91
N LYS A 7 31.25 -19.47 -34.17
CA LYS A 7 31.64 -20.75 -33.57
C LYS A 7 31.72 -20.67 -32.05
N SER A 8 32.21 -19.57 -31.50
CA SER A 8 32.25 -19.34 -30.05
C SER A 8 30.85 -19.30 -29.44
N ALA A 9 29.93 -18.52 -30.03
CA ALA A 9 28.54 -18.44 -29.56
C ALA A 9 27.82 -19.80 -29.63
N VAL A 10 27.97 -20.54 -30.75
CA VAL A 10 27.43 -21.90 -30.89
C VAL A 10 28.03 -22.85 -29.86
N SER A 11 29.35 -22.79 -29.64
CA SER A 11 30.03 -23.63 -28.64
C SER A 11 29.57 -23.30 -27.22
N TYR A 12 29.42 -22.02 -26.88
CA TYR A 12 28.85 -21.58 -25.61
C TYR A 12 27.44 -22.12 -25.43
N HIS A 13 26.59 -22.04 -26.46
CA HIS A 13 25.25 -22.60 -26.41
C HIS A 13 25.28 -24.09 -26.08
N GLN A 14 26.03 -24.90 -26.85
CA GLN A 14 26.11 -26.35 -26.57
C GLN A 14 26.65 -26.66 -25.17
N ARG A 15 27.70 -25.95 -24.73
CA ARG A 15 28.31 -26.13 -23.40
C ARG A 15 27.35 -25.82 -22.24
N THR A 16 26.46 -24.86 -22.44
CA THR A 16 25.58 -24.37 -21.37
C THR A 16 24.20 -24.99 -21.38
N LYS A 17 23.95 -26.03 -22.21
CA LYS A 17 22.71 -26.81 -22.18
C LYS A 17 22.53 -27.54 -20.86
N HIS A 18 21.28 -27.76 -20.47
CA HIS A 18 20.97 -28.78 -19.47
C HIS A 18 20.63 -30.09 -20.16
N HIS A 19 21.14 -31.20 -19.62
CA HIS A 19 20.81 -32.56 -20.03
C HIS A 19 20.17 -33.31 -18.86
N PHE A 20 19.40 -34.36 -19.13
CA PHE A 20 18.71 -35.14 -18.08
C PHE A 20 19.64 -35.62 -16.96
N TYR A 21 20.86 -36.01 -17.30
CA TYR A 21 21.83 -36.58 -16.36
C TYR A 21 22.89 -35.59 -15.90
N ASN A 22 22.95 -34.39 -16.47
CA ASN A 22 23.94 -33.39 -16.12
C ASN A 22 23.44 -31.97 -16.43
N LEU A 23 23.36 -31.13 -15.39
CA LEU A 23 23.05 -29.72 -15.56
C LEU A 23 24.29 -28.95 -16.04
N ALA A 24 24.08 -27.81 -16.70
CA ALA A 24 25.15 -26.86 -16.99
C ALA A 24 25.95 -26.52 -15.72
N LYS A 25 27.26 -26.34 -15.87
CA LYS A 25 28.16 -26.18 -14.73
C LYS A 25 27.87 -24.89 -13.96
N GLY A 26 27.33 -25.06 -12.75
CA GLY A 26 27.09 -23.99 -11.77
C GLY A 26 28.16 -23.95 -10.67
N PRO A 27 27.98 -23.10 -9.64
CA PRO A 27 28.95 -22.94 -8.55
C PRO A 27 29.08 -24.18 -7.65
N GLY A 28 28.10 -25.09 -7.66
CA GLY A 28 28.05 -26.30 -6.83
C GLY A 28 27.35 -26.07 -5.49
N HIS A 29 27.70 -25.00 -4.78
CA HIS A 29 26.97 -24.46 -3.64
C HIS A 29 26.89 -22.93 -3.75
N LEU A 30 25.88 -22.32 -3.12
CA LEU A 30 25.75 -20.86 -3.08
C LEU A 30 26.54 -20.29 -1.91
N ASP A 31 27.48 -19.42 -2.20
CA ASP A 31 28.20 -18.64 -1.20
C ASP A 31 27.46 -17.32 -0.93
N TRP A 32 26.64 -17.32 0.12
CA TRP A 32 25.83 -16.15 0.48
C TRP A 32 26.66 -14.95 0.93
N ALA A 33 27.91 -15.15 1.38
CA ALA A 33 28.79 -14.05 1.79
C ALA A 33 29.26 -13.21 0.60
N THR A 34 29.27 -13.79 -0.60
CA THR A 34 29.64 -13.12 -1.85
C THR A 34 28.43 -12.78 -2.72
N GLN A 35 27.20 -12.90 -2.20
CA GLN A 35 26.00 -12.53 -2.94
C GLN A 35 26.09 -11.06 -3.39
N PRO A 36 25.99 -10.79 -4.70
CA PRO A 36 26.17 -9.44 -5.20
C PRO A 36 25.00 -8.55 -4.79
N ASN A 37 25.35 -7.32 -4.41
CA ASN A 37 24.38 -6.27 -4.18
C ASN A 37 23.56 -6.05 -5.48
N PRO A 38 22.22 -6.14 -5.42
CA PRO A 38 21.36 -5.95 -6.60
C PRO A 38 21.21 -4.47 -7.01
N PHE A 39 21.97 -3.55 -6.41
CA PHE A 39 21.91 -2.12 -6.68
C PHE A 39 23.30 -1.56 -6.99
N ARG A 40 23.52 -1.16 -8.24
CA ARG A 40 24.65 -0.31 -8.63
C ARG A 40 24.39 1.10 -8.13
N ARG A 41 25.43 1.74 -7.64
CA ARG A 41 25.49 3.17 -7.32
C ARG A 41 26.79 3.73 -7.86
N TYR A 42 26.76 4.99 -8.29
CA TYR A 42 27.96 5.75 -8.62
C TYR A 42 28.21 6.77 -7.51
N GLU A 43 28.95 6.33 -6.49
CA GLU A 43 29.34 7.15 -5.34
C GLU A 43 29.99 8.45 -5.81
N ASP A 44 29.63 9.60 -5.21
CA ASP A 44 30.02 10.95 -5.61
C ASP A 44 29.35 11.53 -6.89
N ALA A 45 28.50 10.76 -7.60
CA ALA A 45 27.63 11.34 -8.60
C ALA A 45 26.43 12.05 -7.93
N PRO A 46 26.04 13.26 -8.35
CA PRO A 46 24.83 13.92 -7.84
C PRO A 46 23.59 13.05 -8.09
N LEU A 47 22.88 12.68 -7.02
CA LEU A 47 21.63 11.94 -7.08
C LEU A 47 20.45 12.91 -7.08
N ILE A 48 19.60 12.79 -8.11
CA ILE A 48 18.35 13.53 -8.24
C ILE A 48 17.19 12.55 -8.03
N TYR A 49 16.38 12.75 -7.00
CA TYR A 49 15.19 11.93 -6.77
C TYR A 49 14.12 12.26 -7.82
N LEU A 50 13.52 11.23 -8.41
CA LEU A 50 12.40 11.41 -9.32
C LEU A 50 11.11 11.69 -8.51
N PRO A 51 10.19 12.52 -9.02
CA PRO A 51 8.94 12.83 -8.35
C PRO A 51 8.15 11.57 -7.97
N PRO A 52 7.56 11.50 -6.75
CA PRO A 52 6.78 10.35 -6.33
C PRO A 52 5.47 10.24 -7.11
N ILE A 53 5.14 9.04 -7.56
CA ILE A 53 3.90 8.74 -8.27
C ILE A 53 2.88 8.23 -7.25
N VAL A 54 1.89 9.07 -6.97
CA VAL A 54 0.93 8.87 -5.87
C VAL A 54 -0.50 8.61 -6.33
N SER A 55 -0.77 8.70 -7.63
CA SER A 55 -2.07 8.40 -8.23
C SER A 55 -1.88 7.62 -9.54
N ASP A 56 -2.93 6.91 -9.95
CA ASP A 56 -2.92 6.17 -11.22
C ASP A 56 -3.87 6.84 -12.22
N ASP A 57 -3.29 7.67 -13.06
CA ASP A 57 -3.95 8.36 -14.17
C ASP A 57 -3.70 7.68 -15.52
N SER A 58 -3.21 6.43 -15.51
CA SER A 58 -2.88 5.71 -16.74
C SER A 58 -4.11 5.16 -17.45
N ALA A 59 -4.03 5.10 -18.79
CA ALA A 59 -5.11 4.53 -19.60
C ALA A 59 -5.35 3.04 -19.26
N PRO A 60 -6.55 2.51 -19.54
CA PRO A 60 -6.82 1.08 -19.47
C PRO A 60 -5.78 0.26 -20.24
N TYR A 61 -5.35 -0.89 -19.70
CA TYR A 61 -4.25 -1.69 -20.26
C TYR A 61 -4.43 -2.01 -21.76
N HIS A 62 -5.64 -2.39 -22.18
CA HIS A 62 -5.90 -2.73 -23.58
C HIS A 62 -5.65 -1.56 -24.56
N LYS A 63 -5.75 -0.30 -24.10
CA LYS A 63 -5.55 0.88 -24.95
C LYS A 63 -4.09 1.10 -25.35
N ILE A 64 -3.12 0.52 -24.65
CA ILE A 64 -1.69 0.73 -24.95
C ILE A 64 -1.24 0.03 -26.25
N PHE A 65 -2.06 -0.90 -26.76
CA PHE A 65 -1.82 -1.62 -28.01
C PHE A 65 -2.53 -1.01 -29.22
N GLU A 66 -3.44 -0.06 -28.98
CA GLU A 66 -4.15 0.65 -30.03
C GLU A 66 -3.30 1.83 -30.52
N GLU A 67 -3.10 1.93 -31.83
CA GLU A 67 -2.30 2.99 -32.42
C GLU A 67 -2.95 4.37 -32.16
N ASN A 68 -2.18 5.32 -31.63
CA ASN A 68 -2.61 6.69 -31.32
C ASN A 68 -3.80 6.81 -30.33
N ALA A 69 -4.11 5.76 -29.56
CA ALA A 69 -5.20 5.80 -28.59
C ALA A 69 -4.89 6.63 -27.33
N ILE A 70 -3.61 6.85 -27.04
CA ILE A 70 -3.13 7.58 -25.87
C ILE A 70 -2.43 8.86 -26.35
N ALA A 71 -2.87 10.01 -25.87
CA ALA A 71 -2.23 11.28 -26.16
C ALA A 71 -0.82 11.33 -25.54
N PRO A 72 0.22 11.75 -26.28
CA PRO A 72 1.57 11.86 -25.75
C PRO A 72 1.63 12.85 -24.58
N ARG A 73 2.17 12.41 -23.43
CA ARG A 73 2.46 13.31 -22.30
C ARG A 73 3.69 14.18 -22.62
N PRO A 74 3.73 15.44 -22.14
CA PRO A 74 4.93 16.26 -22.28
C PRO A 74 6.10 15.63 -21.52
N LEU A 75 7.30 15.71 -22.09
CA LEU A 75 8.53 15.26 -21.42
C LEU A 75 8.91 16.23 -20.29
N ASN A 76 8.81 15.76 -19.04
CA ASN A 76 9.10 16.48 -17.80
C ASN A 76 9.49 15.49 -16.69
N ALA A 77 9.83 15.98 -15.49
CA ALA A 77 10.29 15.11 -14.40
C ALA A 77 9.24 14.06 -13.99
N ASP A 78 7.95 14.42 -13.99
CA ASP A 78 6.86 13.50 -13.63
C ASP A 78 6.69 12.38 -14.66
N SER A 79 6.60 12.70 -15.94
CA SER A 79 6.49 11.70 -17.02
C SER A 79 7.73 10.83 -17.13
N LEU A 80 8.93 11.38 -16.86
CA LEU A 80 10.16 10.61 -16.77
C LEU A 80 10.17 9.67 -15.56
N SER A 81 9.63 10.13 -14.42
CA SER A 81 9.39 9.29 -13.24
C SER A 81 8.51 8.08 -13.59
N HIS A 82 7.38 8.33 -14.28
CA HIS A 82 6.48 7.26 -14.74
C HIS A 82 7.19 6.29 -15.69
N PHE A 83 8.03 6.78 -16.61
CA PHE A 83 8.77 5.92 -17.54
C PHE A 83 9.68 4.94 -16.79
N PHE A 84 10.45 5.40 -15.80
CA PHE A 84 11.34 4.55 -15.01
C PHE A 84 10.58 3.68 -14.00
N GLU A 85 9.48 4.17 -13.43
CA GLU A 85 8.60 3.39 -12.54
C GLU A 85 8.07 2.13 -13.24
N LEU A 86 7.50 2.33 -14.43
CA LEU A 86 6.82 1.28 -15.17
C LEU A 86 7.80 0.31 -15.87
N SER A 87 9.09 0.62 -15.88
CA SER A 87 10.10 -0.19 -16.56
C SER A 87 11.09 -0.90 -15.64
N LEU A 88 11.81 -0.15 -14.80
CA LEU A 88 12.97 -0.66 -14.06
C LEU A 88 12.87 -0.50 -12.53
N ALA A 89 11.91 0.27 -12.04
CA ALA A 89 11.75 0.52 -10.61
C ALA A 89 11.41 -0.74 -9.81
N ILE A 90 11.59 -0.62 -8.50
CA ILE A 90 11.07 -1.59 -7.55
C ILE A 90 9.54 -1.55 -7.62
N SER A 91 8.91 -2.71 -7.71
CA SER A 91 7.46 -2.88 -7.73
C SER A 91 6.92 -3.38 -6.39
N ALA A 92 7.74 -4.04 -5.57
CA ALA A 92 7.48 -4.36 -4.17
C ALA A 92 8.76 -4.89 -3.51
N TRP A 93 8.76 -5.00 -2.20
CA TRP A 93 9.70 -5.86 -1.48
C TRP A 93 8.99 -7.10 -0.95
N LYS A 94 9.69 -8.23 -0.99
CA LYS A 94 9.26 -9.45 -0.31
C LYS A 94 10.17 -9.72 0.87
N GLN A 95 9.60 -10.26 1.94
CA GLN A 95 10.32 -10.60 3.15
C GLN A 95 9.89 -11.96 3.68
N ALA A 96 10.87 -12.75 4.12
CA ALA A 96 10.69 -14.02 4.81
C ALA A 96 11.70 -14.11 5.97
N GLY A 97 11.23 -13.99 7.21
CA GLY A 97 12.12 -13.78 8.36
C GLY A 97 12.93 -12.50 8.19
N ASP A 98 14.25 -12.58 8.39
CA ASP A 98 15.18 -11.46 8.23
C ASP A 98 15.61 -11.22 6.78
N ASN A 99 15.31 -12.15 5.88
CA ASN A 99 15.68 -12.04 4.47
C ASN A 99 14.66 -11.20 3.71
N ARG A 100 15.12 -10.11 3.11
CA ARG A 100 14.31 -9.19 2.31
C ARG A 100 14.92 -8.98 0.92
N TRP A 101 14.09 -9.01 -0.12
CA TRP A 101 14.53 -8.80 -1.50
C TRP A 101 13.57 -7.92 -2.29
N ALA A 102 14.12 -7.14 -3.22
CA ALA A 102 13.36 -6.24 -4.08
C ALA A 102 12.86 -6.98 -5.33
N LEU A 103 11.58 -6.80 -5.64
CA LEU A 103 10.99 -7.17 -6.92
C LEU A 103 10.94 -5.92 -7.80
N ARG A 104 11.18 -6.05 -9.10
CA ARG A 104 11.13 -4.94 -10.06
C ARG A 104 9.93 -5.05 -11.00
N SER A 105 9.66 -3.99 -11.76
CA SER A 105 8.59 -3.95 -12.78
C SER A 105 8.83 -5.00 -13.89
N ASN A 106 10.09 -5.25 -14.23
CA ASN A 106 10.54 -6.38 -15.03
C ASN A 106 10.96 -7.59 -14.16
N PRO A 107 10.78 -8.84 -14.63
CA PRO A 107 11.28 -10.04 -13.97
C PRO A 107 12.79 -10.18 -14.16
N SER A 108 13.41 -11.00 -13.30
CA SER A 108 14.82 -11.37 -13.40
C SER A 108 15.04 -12.79 -12.91
N SER A 109 15.95 -13.52 -13.56
CA SER A 109 16.29 -14.89 -13.19
C SER A 109 16.80 -14.96 -11.75
N GLY A 110 16.07 -15.68 -10.88
CA GLY A 110 16.43 -15.79 -9.48
C GLY A 110 16.37 -14.49 -8.68
N ASN A 111 15.76 -13.43 -9.24
CA ASN A 111 15.66 -12.09 -8.67
C ASN A 111 17.05 -11.44 -8.41
N LEU A 112 17.98 -11.58 -9.36
CA LEU A 112 19.37 -11.09 -9.24
C LEU A 112 19.60 -9.74 -9.92
N HIS A 113 18.75 -9.37 -10.87
CA HIS A 113 18.70 -8.07 -11.55
C HIS A 113 20.05 -7.63 -12.13
N PRO A 114 20.62 -8.34 -13.12
CA PRO A 114 21.87 -7.98 -13.78
C PRO A 114 21.78 -6.66 -14.57
N THR A 115 20.58 -6.23 -14.92
CA THR A 115 20.34 -5.09 -15.81
C THR A 115 20.40 -3.74 -15.09
N GLU A 116 21.19 -2.81 -15.61
CA GLU A 116 21.18 -1.39 -15.21
C GLU A 116 20.60 -0.49 -16.32
N GLY A 117 20.04 0.66 -15.92
CA GLY A 117 19.37 1.60 -16.82
C GLY A 117 20.06 2.95 -16.90
N TYR A 118 20.10 3.53 -18.10
CA TYR A 118 20.71 4.85 -18.36
C TYR A 118 19.77 5.77 -19.12
N GLY A 119 19.92 7.08 -18.92
CA GLY A 119 19.24 8.13 -19.68
C GLY A 119 20.21 9.19 -20.18
N VAL A 120 20.11 9.60 -21.45
CA VAL A 120 20.73 10.84 -21.94
C VAL A 120 19.63 11.86 -22.15
N LEU A 121 19.59 12.86 -21.27
CA LEU A 121 18.45 13.75 -21.10
C LEU A 121 18.86 15.20 -21.41
N ASN A 122 17.92 15.98 -21.93
CA ASN A 122 18.08 17.43 -22.04
C ASN A 122 17.97 18.10 -20.66
N ALA A 123 18.33 19.38 -20.56
CA ALA A 123 18.00 20.21 -19.41
C ALA A 123 16.48 20.21 -19.17
N MET A 124 16.06 20.03 -17.93
CA MET A 124 14.67 19.87 -17.53
C MET A 124 14.49 20.25 -16.06
N GLU A 125 13.47 21.04 -15.77
CA GLU A 125 13.10 21.39 -14.40
C GLU A 125 12.85 20.14 -13.55
N GLY A 126 13.39 20.13 -12.32
CA GLY A 126 13.36 18.97 -11.44
C GLY A 126 14.42 17.90 -11.73
N ILE A 127 15.12 17.95 -12.88
CA ILE A 127 16.20 17.01 -13.22
C ILE A 127 17.57 17.70 -13.23
N GLY A 128 17.72 18.79 -13.99
CA GLY A 128 19.00 19.49 -14.13
C GLY A 128 18.92 20.66 -15.10
N ASP A 129 19.78 21.66 -14.89
CA ASP A 129 19.89 22.89 -15.67
C ASP A 129 20.69 22.75 -16.98
N ALA A 130 21.33 21.60 -17.18
CA ALA A 130 22.09 21.24 -18.38
C ALA A 130 21.75 19.81 -18.85
N PRO A 131 21.90 19.51 -20.16
CA PRO A 131 21.84 18.15 -20.64
C PRO A 131 22.86 17.25 -19.96
N GLY A 132 22.59 15.95 -19.87
CA GLY A 132 23.47 15.05 -19.14
C GLY A 132 23.26 13.58 -19.43
N VAL A 133 24.23 12.77 -18.99
CA VAL A 133 24.13 11.31 -18.91
C VAL A 133 23.81 10.92 -17.48
N TYR A 134 22.80 10.09 -17.30
CA TYR A 134 22.26 9.70 -16.02
C TYR A 134 22.21 8.17 -15.91
N HIS A 135 22.61 7.64 -14.75
CA HIS A 135 22.36 6.26 -14.35
C HIS A 135 21.09 6.23 -13.49
N TYR A 136 20.17 5.31 -13.75
CA TYR A 136 18.95 5.16 -12.96
C TYR A 136 19.23 4.28 -11.73
N ALA A 137 19.03 4.84 -10.54
CA ALA A 137 19.22 4.16 -9.25
C ALA A 137 17.85 3.66 -8.73
N PRO A 138 17.50 2.37 -8.93
CA PRO A 138 16.15 1.88 -8.67
C PRO A 138 15.80 1.78 -7.19
N LYS A 139 16.77 1.68 -6.27
CA LYS A 139 16.47 1.63 -4.82
C LYS A 139 16.00 2.99 -4.32
N GLU A 140 16.57 4.05 -4.86
CA GLU A 140 16.31 5.44 -4.51
C GLU A 140 15.18 6.04 -5.35
N HIS A 141 14.82 5.39 -6.47
CA HIS A 141 13.99 5.96 -7.51
C HIS A 141 14.52 7.34 -7.94
N GLY A 142 15.77 7.35 -8.40
CA GLY A 142 16.46 8.59 -8.76
C GLY A 142 17.45 8.41 -9.90
N LEU A 143 18.01 9.52 -10.34
CA LEU A 143 18.98 9.61 -11.42
C LEU A 143 20.32 10.12 -10.87
N GLU A 144 21.37 9.34 -11.04
CA GLU A 144 22.74 9.74 -10.76
C GLU A 144 23.34 10.43 -11.99
N ARG A 145 23.61 11.74 -11.90
CA ARG A 145 24.18 12.50 -13.00
C ARG A 145 25.65 12.16 -13.19
N ARG A 146 25.92 11.28 -14.16
CA ARG A 146 27.25 10.77 -14.50
C ARG A 146 28.06 11.74 -15.33
N ALA A 147 27.44 12.49 -16.23
CA ALA A 147 28.12 13.52 -17.00
C ALA A 147 27.18 14.69 -17.24
N GLU A 148 27.75 15.89 -17.26
CA GLU A 148 27.10 17.11 -17.76
C GLU A 148 27.59 17.35 -19.20
N LEU A 149 26.66 17.60 -20.11
CA LEU A 149 26.91 17.82 -21.53
C LEU A 149 26.57 19.26 -21.90
N ASP A 150 27.32 19.85 -22.81
CA ASP A 150 26.91 21.12 -23.41
C ASP A 150 25.73 20.93 -24.38
N GLY A 151 24.98 22.00 -24.61
CA GLY A 151 23.79 21.97 -25.47
C GLY A 151 24.08 21.71 -26.95
N GLU A 152 25.31 21.89 -27.43
CA GLU A 152 25.70 21.57 -28.82
C GLU A 152 25.94 20.07 -28.99
N THR A 153 26.63 19.44 -28.04
CA THR A 153 26.84 17.99 -27.96
C THR A 153 25.50 17.26 -27.91
N PHE A 154 24.57 17.68 -27.04
CA PHE A 154 23.25 17.06 -26.94
C PHE A 154 22.42 17.22 -28.23
N ARG A 155 22.38 18.42 -28.81
CA ARG A 155 21.70 18.64 -30.12
C ARG A 155 22.33 17.81 -31.23
N SER A 156 23.65 17.67 -31.25
CA SER A 156 24.37 16.89 -32.25
C SER A 156 24.07 15.40 -32.13
N LEU A 157 23.94 14.86 -30.91
CA LEU A 157 23.51 13.46 -30.70
C LEU A 157 22.15 13.18 -31.34
N LEU A 158 21.20 14.11 -31.18
CA LEU A 158 19.81 13.93 -31.58
C LEU A 158 19.44 14.63 -32.89
N ALA A 159 20.40 15.12 -33.67
CA ALA A 159 20.16 15.92 -34.87
C ALA A 159 19.29 15.23 -35.94
N ASN A 160 19.23 13.89 -35.93
CA ASN A 160 18.43 13.08 -36.86
C ASN A 160 17.10 12.57 -36.25
N PHE A 161 16.72 13.06 -35.08
CA PHE A 161 15.55 12.63 -34.33
C PHE A 161 14.59 13.81 -34.10
N PRO A 162 13.28 13.56 -33.93
CA PRO A 162 12.31 14.59 -33.56
C PRO A 162 12.67 15.32 -32.26
N ASP A 163 12.23 16.58 -32.16
CA ASP A 163 12.36 17.36 -30.93
C ASP A 163 11.68 16.65 -29.75
N GLY A 164 12.26 16.82 -28.55
CA GLY A 164 11.79 16.16 -27.34
C GLY A 164 12.18 14.67 -27.23
N THR A 165 12.98 14.15 -28.17
CA THR A 165 13.57 12.80 -28.03
C THR A 165 14.59 12.77 -26.89
N PHE A 166 14.67 11.65 -26.18
CA PHE A 166 15.79 11.33 -25.28
C PHE A 166 16.30 9.91 -25.52
N LEU A 167 17.48 9.57 -24.99
CA LEU A 167 18.04 8.22 -25.14
C LEU A 167 17.88 7.43 -23.85
N ALA A 168 17.46 6.17 -23.96
CA ALA A 168 17.38 5.21 -22.86
C ALA A 168 18.29 4.01 -23.15
N GLY A 169 19.18 3.68 -22.21
CA GLY A 169 20.17 2.60 -22.32
C GLY A 169 19.90 1.46 -21.36
N LEU A 170 20.40 0.27 -21.73
CA LEU A 170 20.49 -0.89 -20.85
C LEU A 170 21.89 -1.53 -20.93
N THR A 171 22.39 -1.98 -19.80
CA THR A 171 23.68 -2.67 -19.63
C THR A 171 23.50 -3.89 -18.73
N SER A 172 24.47 -4.81 -18.74
CA SER A 172 24.45 -6.03 -17.91
C SER A 172 25.66 -6.15 -17.00
N ILE A 173 25.45 -6.57 -15.76
CA ILE A 173 26.50 -6.98 -14.82
C ILE A 173 26.46 -8.50 -14.70
N HIS A 174 27.25 -9.19 -15.52
CA HIS A 174 27.20 -10.65 -15.63
C HIS A 174 27.44 -11.38 -14.30
N TRP A 175 28.26 -10.81 -13.41
CA TRP A 175 28.57 -11.39 -12.11
C TRP A 175 27.30 -11.65 -11.27
N ARG A 176 26.29 -10.78 -11.35
CA ARG A 176 25.03 -10.95 -10.60
C ARG A 176 24.37 -12.30 -10.87
N GLU A 177 24.28 -12.68 -12.13
CA GLU A 177 23.74 -13.98 -12.56
C GLU A 177 24.76 -15.11 -12.36
N ALA A 178 26.04 -14.86 -12.63
CA ALA A 178 27.11 -15.86 -12.56
C ALA A 178 27.32 -16.41 -11.14
N TRP A 179 27.11 -15.59 -10.12
CA TRP A 179 27.14 -15.99 -8.71
C TRP A 179 26.23 -17.20 -8.43
N LYS A 180 25.02 -17.23 -9.03
CA LYS A 180 24.04 -18.31 -8.83
C LYS A 180 24.11 -19.38 -9.91
N TYR A 181 24.28 -18.98 -11.16
CA TYR A 181 24.04 -19.85 -12.32
C TYR A 181 25.31 -20.29 -13.06
N GLY A 182 26.49 -19.83 -12.63
CA GLY A 182 27.77 -20.17 -13.23
C GLY A 182 27.78 -19.94 -14.74
N GLU A 183 28.19 -20.96 -15.50
CA GLU A 183 28.41 -20.80 -16.95
C GLU A 183 27.17 -20.37 -17.73
N ARG A 184 25.95 -20.67 -17.26
CA ARG A 184 24.69 -20.35 -17.96
C ARG A 184 24.24 -18.90 -17.77
N ALA A 185 24.88 -18.14 -16.89
CA ALA A 185 24.49 -16.78 -16.51
C ALA A 185 24.40 -15.79 -17.67
N PHE A 186 25.25 -15.89 -18.69
CA PHE A 186 25.19 -14.99 -19.84
C PHE A 186 23.83 -15.09 -20.54
N ARG A 187 23.26 -16.30 -20.70
CA ARG A 187 21.90 -16.47 -21.26
C ARG A 187 20.84 -15.70 -20.46
N TYR A 188 20.92 -15.75 -19.13
CA TYR A 188 19.96 -15.09 -18.24
C TYR A 188 20.10 -13.57 -18.27
N CYS A 189 21.32 -13.04 -18.35
CA CYS A 189 21.54 -11.61 -18.56
C CYS A 189 20.85 -11.12 -19.83
N GLN A 190 20.95 -11.88 -20.93
CA GLN A 190 20.32 -11.51 -22.19
C GLN A 190 18.78 -11.62 -22.15
N HIS A 191 18.22 -12.61 -21.45
CA HIS A 191 16.76 -12.65 -21.21
C HIS A 191 16.28 -11.42 -20.44
N ASP A 192 17.01 -11.03 -19.40
CA ASP A 192 16.67 -9.88 -18.56
C ASP A 192 16.74 -8.56 -19.35
N ILE A 193 17.71 -8.39 -20.26
CA ILE A 193 17.75 -7.28 -21.21
C ILE A 193 16.51 -7.26 -22.10
N GLY A 194 16.09 -8.42 -22.61
CA GLY A 194 14.85 -8.54 -23.39
C GLY A 194 13.62 -8.11 -22.61
N HIS A 195 13.49 -8.58 -21.36
CA HIS A 195 12.40 -8.18 -20.47
C HIS A 195 12.41 -6.67 -20.19
N ALA A 196 13.58 -6.09 -19.92
CA ALA A 196 13.75 -4.66 -19.69
C ALA A 196 13.42 -3.82 -20.92
N LEU A 197 13.84 -4.23 -22.13
CA LEU A 197 13.47 -3.57 -23.38
C LEU A 197 11.96 -3.62 -23.62
N GLY A 198 11.33 -4.77 -23.33
CA GLY A 198 9.87 -4.92 -23.28
C GLY A 198 9.21 -3.91 -22.35
N ALA A 199 9.75 -3.79 -21.14
CA ALA A 199 9.24 -2.88 -20.12
C ALA A 199 9.42 -1.40 -20.52
N TYR A 200 10.56 -1.00 -21.11
CA TYR A 200 10.77 0.35 -21.64
C TYR A 200 9.72 0.73 -22.69
N ARG A 201 9.42 -0.14 -23.66
CA ARG A 201 8.41 0.24 -24.66
C ARG A 201 7.01 0.31 -24.07
N ILE A 202 6.64 -0.63 -23.19
CA ILE A 202 5.32 -0.60 -22.53
C ILE A 202 5.19 0.67 -21.69
N ALA A 203 6.22 1.05 -20.94
CA ALA A 203 6.26 2.33 -20.22
C ALA A 203 6.09 3.53 -21.16
N ALA A 204 6.79 3.54 -22.31
CA ALA A 204 6.60 4.58 -23.33
C ALA A 204 5.15 4.58 -23.87
N ALA A 205 4.55 3.42 -24.12
CA ALA A 205 3.17 3.31 -24.62
C ALA A 205 2.15 3.91 -23.65
N VAL A 206 2.32 3.65 -22.35
CA VAL A 206 1.48 4.22 -21.28
C VAL A 206 1.50 5.75 -21.28
N LEU A 207 2.62 6.34 -21.67
CA LEU A 207 2.81 7.79 -21.76
C LEU A 207 2.43 8.38 -23.14
N GLY A 208 1.93 7.55 -24.06
CA GLY A 208 1.66 7.95 -25.45
C GLY A 208 2.94 8.19 -26.27
N TRP A 209 4.09 7.71 -25.80
CA TRP A 209 5.39 7.81 -26.46
C TRP A 209 5.69 6.58 -27.32
N LYS A 210 6.67 6.74 -28.21
CA LYS A 210 7.25 5.65 -29.01
C LYS A 210 8.68 5.37 -28.55
N LEU A 211 9.17 4.17 -28.81
CA LEU A 211 10.57 3.80 -28.58
C LEU A 211 11.12 3.20 -29.85
N VAL A 212 12.39 3.47 -30.15
CA VAL A 212 13.10 3.00 -31.34
C VAL A 212 14.47 2.47 -30.91
N LEU A 213 14.70 1.17 -31.05
CA LEU A 213 16.01 0.57 -30.80
C LEU A 213 17.02 1.07 -31.84
N LEU A 214 18.17 1.57 -31.36
CA LEU A 214 19.27 2.07 -32.20
C LEU A 214 20.18 0.92 -32.61
N GLU A 215 19.62 -0.01 -33.38
CA GLU A 215 20.24 -1.27 -33.77
C GLU A 215 21.49 -1.09 -34.67
N GLU A 216 21.82 0.11 -35.14
CA GLU A 216 23.04 0.33 -35.92
C GLU A 216 24.27 0.69 -35.06
N MET A 217 24.08 0.80 -33.74
CA MET A 217 25.14 1.10 -32.78
C MET A 217 25.98 -0.13 -32.46
N ASP A 218 27.31 0.04 -32.48
CA ASP A 218 28.25 -0.96 -31.96
C ASP A 218 28.42 -0.83 -30.44
N ASP A 219 28.87 -1.91 -29.78
CA ASP A 219 29.02 -1.94 -28.32
C ASP A 219 30.05 -0.93 -27.80
N ALA A 220 31.10 -0.61 -28.57
CA ALA A 220 32.10 0.36 -28.15
C ALA A 220 31.49 1.77 -28.11
N ALA A 221 30.68 2.13 -29.10
CA ALA A 221 29.94 3.38 -29.13
C ALA A 221 28.97 3.50 -27.95
N ILE A 222 28.26 2.42 -27.60
CA ILE A 222 27.37 2.36 -26.42
C ILE A 222 28.18 2.51 -25.12
N ALA A 223 29.29 1.79 -24.98
CA ALA A 223 30.16 1.90 -23.82
C ALA A 223 30.67 3.33 -23.63
N GLY A 224 31.05 4.00 -24.71
CA GLY A 224 31.47 5.40 -24.67
C GLY A 224 30.35 6.40 -24.34
N LEU A 225 29.14 6.12 -24.79
CA LEU A 225 27.97 6.96 -24.51
C LEU A 225 27.61 6.95 -23.02
N PHE A 226 27.73 5.79 -22.36
CA PHE A 226 27.39 5.61 -20.94
C PHE A 226 28.61 5.61 -20.00
N GLY A 227 29.82 5.81 -20.54
CA GLY A 227 31.06 5.89 -19.77
C GLY A 227 31.49 4.57 -19.13
N LEU A 228 31.16 3.45 -19.77
CA LEU A 228 31.49 2.10 -19.29
C LEU A 228 32.97 1.73 -19.55
N ASP A 229 33.60 2.39 -20.52
CA ASP A 229 35.01 2.24 -20.89
C ASP A 229 35.97 3.07 -20.00
N ARG A 230 35.45 3.66 -18.91
CA ARG A 230 36.20 4.48 -17.97
C ARG A 230 36.80 3.63 -16.85
N GLU A 231 38.01 3.10 -17.07
CA GLU A 231 38.69 2.22 -16.11
C GLU A 231 38.75 2.78 -14.67
N ALA A 232 38.95 4.09 -14.53
CA ALA A 232 39.09 4.76 -13.24
C ALA A 232 37.79 4.79 -12.41
N ASP A 233 36.62 4.66 -13.07
CA ASP A 233 35.31 4.69 -12.43
C ASP A 233 34.94 3.32 -11.84
N TYR A 234 35.55 2.23 -12.32
CA TYR A 234 35.26 0.87 -11.88
C TYR A 234 36.30 0.30 -10.90
N ARG A 235 37.61 0.50 -11.09
CA ARG A 235 38.67 -0.02 -10.18
C ARG A 235 38.44 -1.48 -9.69
N GLU A 236 37.93 -1.66 -8.47
CA GLU A 236 37.64 -2.96 -7.82
C GLU A 236 36.18 -3.43 -8.01
N ALA A 237 35.32 -2.57 -8.57
CA ALA A 237 33.93 -2.86 -8.87
C ALA A 237 33.79 -3.68 -10.15
N GLU A 238 32.75 -4.50 -10.18
CA GLU A 238 32.39 -5.36 -11.29
C GLU A 238 32.02 -4.52 -12.52
N ARG A 239 32.49 -4.94 -13.70
CA ARG A 239 32.24 -4.25 -14.97
C ARG A 239 30.79 -4.39 -15.43
N GLU A 240 30.35 -3.39 -16.15
CA GLU A 240 29.12 -3.41 -16.93
C GLU A 240 29.42 -3.71 -18.40
N HIS A 241 28.65 -4.61 -18.98
CA HIS A 241 28.66 -4.91 -20.40
C HIS A 241 27.66 -3.98 -21.11
N PRO A 242 28.05 -3.26 -22.18
CA PRO A 242 27.10 -2.50 -23.00
C PRO A 242 26.16 -3.48 -23.72
N ASP A 243 24.85 -3.25 -23.68
CA ASP A 243 23.91 -4.09 -24.43
C ASP A 243 23.18 -3.31 -25.51
N LEU A 244 22.40 -2.28 -25.13
CA LEU A 244 21.63 -1.53 -26.10
C LEU A 244 21.36 -0.08 -25.70
N VAL A 245 20.98 0.70 -26.72
CA VAL A 245 20.44 2.06 -26.57
C VAL A 245 19.23 2.22 -27.48
N ALA A 246 18.20 2.89 -26.98
CA ALA A 246 16.99 3.21 -27.71
C ALA A 246 16.72 4.73 -27.64
N ALA A 247 16.12 5.27 -28.69
CA ALA A 247 15.56 6.62 -28.70
C ALA A 247 14.08 6.56 -28.28
N VAL A 248 13.69 7.37 -27.30
CA VAL A 248 12.31 7.53 -26.85
C VAL A 248 11.74 8.80 -27.46
N LEU A 249 10.76 8.65 -28.34
CA LEU A 249 10.12 9.74 -29.08
C LEU A 249 8.87 10.18 -28.32
N THR A 250 8.89 11.40 -27.79
CA THR A 250 7.82 11.91 -26.91
C THR A 250 6.77 12.73 -27.66
N GLN A 251 7.02 13.05 -28.93
CA GLN A 251 6.11 13.75 -29.81
C GLN A 251 5.67 12.87 -30.99
N PRO A 252 4.47 13.12 -31.57
CA PRO A 252 4.07 12.50 -32.81
C PRO A 252 5.04 12.88 -33.95
N GLY A 253 5.48 11.90 -34.73
CA GLY A 253 6.38 12.14 -35.85
C GLY A 253 6.69 10.88 -36.64
N GLU A 254 7.34 11.08 -37.79
CA GLU A 254 7.92 9.97 -38.55
C GLU A 254 9.06 9.31 -37.77
N PHE A 255 9.25 8.01 -37.99
CA PHE A 255 10.41 7.31 -37.45
C PHE A 255 11.71 7.89 -38.00
N PRO A 256 12.77 7.96 -37.19
CA PRO A 256 14.06 8.43 -37.66
C PRO A 256 14.56 7.53 -38.81
N LYS A 257 15.10 8.16 -39.85
CA LYS A 257 15.60 7.44 -41.05
C LYS A 257 16.86 6.63 -40.77
N THR A 258 17.59 6.97 -39.70
CA THR A 258 18.79 6.27 -39.22
C THR A 258 18.55 5.76 -37.80
N ARG A 259 19.13 4.60 -37.48
CA ARG A 259 19.15 4.03 -36.13
C ARG A 259 20.54 4.13 -35.49
N ARG A 260 21.30 5.17 -35.86
CA ARG A 260 22.66 5.45 -35.39
C ARG A 260 22.78 6.87 -34.86
N LEU A 261 23.62 7.06 -33.83
CA LEU A 261 24.03 8.35 -33.31
C LEU A 261 25.33 8.83 -33.99
N PRO A 262 25.52 10.14 -34.23
CA PRO A 262 26.76 10.64 -34.86
C PRO A 262 28.00 10.34 -34.02
N ALA A 263 29.00 9.69 -34.64
CA ALA A 263 30.22 9.24 -33.94
C ALA A 263 30.98 10.40 -33.27
N GLU A 264 31.04 11.57 -33.92
CA GLU A 264 31.69 12.77 -33.35
C GLU A 264 30.99 13.25 -32.08
N ALA A 265 29.65 13.21 -32.04
CA ALA A 265 28.88 13.58 -30.86
C ALA A 265 29.12 12.61 -29.70
N ILE A 266 29.26 11.30 -29.98
CA ILE A 266 29.64 10.31 -28.96
C ILE A 266 31.06 10.57 -28.43
N GLN A 267 32.00 10.97 -29.30
CA GLN A 267 33.34 11.35 -28.86
C GLN A 267 33.33 12.60 -27.99
N ALA A 268 32.43 13.55 -28.24
CA ALA A 268 32.23 14.71 -27.37
C ALA A 268 31.69 14.28 -25.99
N VAL A 269 30.70 13.37 -25.93
CA VAL A 269 30.20 12.78 -24.66
C VAL A 269 31.32 12.09 -23.88
N ARG A 270 32.17 11.29 -24.55
CA ARG A 270 33.32 10.62 -23.91
C ARG A 270 34.30 11.60 -23.25
N ARG A 271 34.44 12.81 -23.82
CA ARG A 271 35.31 13.88 -23.32
C ARG A 271 34.65 14.80 -22.29
N ALA A 272 33.36 14.61 -22.02
CA ALA A 272 32.63 15.38 -21.02
C ALA A 272 33.21 15.19 -19.61
N ASN A 273 32.75 16.02 -18.67
CA ASN A 273 33.18 15.91 -17.28
C ASN A 273 32.36 14.82 -16.56
N TRP A 274 32.94 13.63 -16.46
CA TRP A 274 32.32 12.48 -15.79
C TRP A 274 32.52 12.51 -14.28
N ARG A 275 31.50 12.05 -13.54
CA ARG A 275 31.43 12.00 -12.08
C ARG A 275 30.99 10.62 -11.60
N GLY A 276 31.40 10.35 -10.37
CA GLY A 276 31.02 9.17 -9.61
C GLY A 276 31.88 7.93 -9.88
N ARG A 277 31.90 7.01 -8.90
CA ARG A 277 32.61 5.74 -8.95
C ARG A 277 31.66 4.59 -8.64
N ALA A 278 31.73 3.52 -9.43
CA ALA A 278 30.90 2.35 -9.22
C ALA A 278 31.21 1.74 -7.85
N ASN A 279 30.17 1.50 -7.04
CA ASN A 279 30.30 0.74 -5.80
C ASN A 279 30.66 -0.72 -6.10
N ARG A 280 31.41 -1.36 -5.22
CA ARG A 280 31.67 -2.81 -5.31
C ARG A 280 30.42 -3.60 -4.92
N LEU A 281 30.03 -4.61 -5.70
CA LEU A 281 28.79 -5.37 -5.47
C LEU A 281 29.02 -6.62 -4.63
N SER A 282 30.17 -7.27 -4.76
CA SER A 282 30.56 -8.43 -3.96
C SER A 282 31.97 -8.25 -3.37
N PRO A 283 32.22 -8.75 -2.14
CA PRO A 283 33.55 -8.75 -1.53
C PRO A 283 34.54 -9.70 -2.21
N ASP A 284 34.07 -10.66 -2.99
CA ASP A 284 34.88 -11.54 -3.84
C ASP A 284 34.00 -12.14 -4.97
N HIS A 285 34.63 -12.69 -6.00
CA HIS A 285 33.97 -13.30 -7.15
C HIS A 285 34.68 -14.56 -7.65
N ARG A 286 33.89 -15.52 -8.14
CA ARG A 286 34.41 -16.72 -8.78
C ARG A 286 34.54 -16.48 -10.28
N ASP A 287 35.72 -16.76 -10.83
CA ASP A 287 35.96 -16.62 -12.26
C ASP A 287 35.20 -17.66 -13.08
N TRP A 288 34.53 -17.16 -14.12
CA TRP A 288 33.85 -17.94 -15.14
C TRP A 288 34.33 -17.51 -16.53
N PRO A 289 35.56 -17.88 -16.96
CA PRO A 289 36.17 -17.34 -18.19
C PRO A 289 35.32 -17.53 -19.45
N VAL A 290 34.47 -18.56 -19.48
CA VAL A 290 33.57 -18.82 -20.61
C VAL A 290 32.52 -17.71 -20.81
N ILE A 291 32.15 -16.99 -19.75
CA ILE A 291 31.24 -15.84 -19.82
C ILE A 291 31.93 -14.67 -20.51
N ASP A 292 33.18 -14.38 -20.15
CA ASP A 292 33.96 -13.31 -20.78
C ASP A 292 34.25 -13.65 -22.25
N GLU A 293 34.62 -14.90 -22.54
CA GLU A 293 34.84 -15.39 -23.91
C GLU A 293 33.59 -15.26 -24.80
N VAL A 294 32.40 -15.58 -24.27
CA VAL A 294 31.16 -15.41 -25.05
C VAL A 294 30.76 -13.94 -25.16
N ALA A 295 30.94 -13.14 -24.12
CA ALA A 295 30.67 -11.71 -24.16
C ALA A 295 31.53 -11.03 -25.25
N GLU A 296 32.84 -11.24 -25.24
CA GLU A 296 33.77 -10.71 -26.25
C GLU A 296 33.42 -11.19 -27.67
N SER A 297 33.09 -12.47 -27.84
CA SER A 297 32.75 -13.03 -29.15
C SER A 297 31.34 -12.67 -29.64
N THR A 298 30.53 -12.03 -28.81
CA THR A 298 29.20 -11.54 -29.17
C THR A 298 29.08 -10.02 -29.12
N LEU A 299 30.22 -9.31 -29.05
CA LEU A 299 30.30 -7.89 -29.35
C LEU A 299 29.84 -7.65 -30.79
N LYS A 300 28.91 -6.72 -30.93
CA LYS A 300 28.37 -6.23 -32.18
C LYS A 300 29.37 -5.27 -32.81
N PRO A 301 29.88 -5.59 -34.01
CA PRO A 301 30.80 -4.71 -34.71
C PRO A 301 30.03 -3.56 -35.39
N ASP A 302 30.76 -2.50 -35.76
CA ASP A 302 30.26 -1.51 -36.71
C ASP A 302 30.14 -2.16 -38.09
N SER A 303 28.97 -2.71 -38.39
CA SER A 303 28.74 -3.52 -39.60
C SER A 303 28.21 -2.71 -40.79
N GLY A 304 27.71 -1.49 -40.57
CA GLY A 304 27.13 -0.62 -41.61
C GLY A 304 25.98 -1.24 -42.44
N ARG A 305 25.50 -2.43 -42.05
CA ARG A 305 24.48 -3.20 -42.76
C ARG A 305 23.17 -3.08 -42.00
N TRP A 306 22.28 -2.27 -42.55
CA TRP A 306 20.91 -2.13 -42.10
C TRP A 306 19.98 -2.34 -43.29
N GLU A 307 19.20 -3.43 -43.27
CA GLU A 307 18.06 -3.55 -44.17
C GLU A 307 16.85 -2.94 -43.46
N GLN A 308 16.23 -1.93 -44.07
CA GLN A 308 14.91 -1.48 -43.63
C GLN A 308 13.91 -2.62 -43.83
N VAL A 309 13.61 -3.32 -42.74
CA VAL A 309 12.47 -4.23 -42.70
C VAL A 309 11.22 -3.35 -42.55
N PRO A 310 10.25 -3.41 -43.48
CA PRO A 310 8.97 -2.72 -43.30
C PRO A 310 8.33 -3.15 -41.97
N PRO A 311 7.62 -2.25 -41.27
CA PRO A 311 6.85 -2.64 -40.10
C PRO A 311 5.96 -3.83 -40.48
N PHE A 312 6.18 -4.97 -39.82
CA PHE A 312 5.35 -6.15 -40.02
C PHE A 312 3.99 -5.87 -39.38
N ALA A 313 3.07 -5.26 -40.12
CA ALA A 313 1.73 -4.93 -39.64
C ALA A 313 0.79 -6.12 -39.87
N ALA A 314 0.48 -6.84 -38.79
CA ALA A 314 -0.68 -7.71 -38.77
C ALA A 314 -1.83 -6.91 -38.15
N SER A 315 -2.79 -6.47 -38.99
CA SER A 315 -4.08 -6.00 -38.48
C SER A 315 -4.78 -7.20 -37.84
N HIS A 316 -5.13 -7.04 -36.57
CA HIS A 316 -5.90 -8.05 -35.83
C HIS A 316 -7.22 -7.42 -35.42
N ASP A 317 -8.09 -7.15 -36.40
CA ASP A 317 -9.42 -6.57 -36.17
C ASP A 317 -10.27 -7.41 -35.19
N TRP A 318 -9.93 -8.69 -35.01
CA TRP A 318 -10.58 -9.65 -34.11
C TRP A 318 -10.14 -9.55 -32.64
N LEU A 319 -9.11 -8.76 -32.30
CA LEU A 319 -8.76 -8.46 -30.89
C LEU A 319 -9.86 -7.68 -30.14
N ASN A 320 -10.88 -7.22 -30.85
CA ASN A 320 -11.99 -6.42 -30.35
C ASN A 320 -13.20 -7.24 -29.83
N ALA A 321 -12.98 -8.49 -29.40
CA ALA A 321 -14.02 -9.22 -28.66
C ALA A 321 -14.49 -8.38 -27.45
N GLU A 322 -15.77 -8.48 -27.07
CA GLU A 322 -16.30 -7.72 -25.94
C GLU A 322 -15.56 -8.07 -24.65
N LEU A 323 -14.62 -7.20 -24.24
CA LEU A 323 -13.90 -7.37 -22.99
C LEU A 323 -14.88 -7.28 -21.79
N PRO A 324 -14.75 -8.17 -20.79
CA PRO A 324 -15.40 -8.02 -19.50
C PRO A 324 -15.19 -6.62 -18.90
N LEU A 325 -16.19 -6.10 -18.17
CA LEU A 325 -16.13 -4.76 -17.55
C LEU A 325 -14.90 -4.53 -16.68
N ARG A 326 -14.42 -5.57 -15.99
CA ARG A 326 -13.18 -5.51 -15.18
C ARG A 326 -11.95 -5.20 -16.05
N GLN A 327 -11.80 -5.89 -17.17
CA GLN A 327 -10.68 -5.70 -18.10
C GLN A 327 -10.77 -4.38 -18.86
N LYS A 328 -11.98 -3.82 -19.04
CA LYS A 328 -12.18 -2.48 -19.59
C LYS A 328 -11.70 -1.36 -18.64
N ARG A 329 -11.63 -1.62 -17.33
CA ARG A 329 -11.32 -0.62 -16.29
C ARG A 329 -9.91 -0.73 -15.70
N ILE A 330 -9.28 -1.91 -15.76
CA ILE A 330 -7.95 -2.11 -15.19
C ILE A 330 -6.91 -1.30 -15.98
N THR A 331 -6.15 -0.47 -15.27
CA THR A 331 -5.18 0.45 -15.88
C THR A 331 -3.89 -0.28 -16.25
N ALA A 332 -3.11 0.30 -17.16
CA ALA A 332 -1.81 -0.27 -17.52
C ALA A 332 -0.84 -0.26 -16.34
N ARG A 333 -0.80 0.82 -15.56
CA ARG A 333 0.05 0.92 -14.36
C ARG A 333 -0.28 -0.16 -13.34
N GLN A 334 -1.57 -0.43 -13.08
CA GLN A 334 -2.00 -1.53 -12.20
C GLN A 334 -1.43 -2.88 -12.65
N ILE A 335 -1.61 -3.24 -13.93
CA ILE A 335 -1.11 -4.52 -14.48
C ILE A 335 0.41 -4.63 -14.33
N ILE A 336 1.15 -3.58 -14.66
CA ILE A 336 2.63 -3.57 -14.59
C ILE A 336 3.11 -3.69 -13.15
N ARG A 337 2.53 -2.90 -12.23
CA ARG A 337 2.90 -2.85 -10.80
C ARG A 337 2.54 -4.14 -10.06
N GLN A 338 1.39 -4.73 -10.36
CA GLN A 338 0.92 -5.96 -9.70
C GLN A 338 1.65 -7.21 -10.20
N ARG A 339 2.23 -7.19 -11.41
CA ARG A 339 2.82 -8.35 -12.07
C ARG A 339 3.77 -9.13 -11.16
N ARG A 340 3.54 -10.42 -10.94
CA ARG A 340 4.47 -11.30 -10.21
C ARG A 340 4.71 -12.61 -10.96
N SER A 341 5.90 -13.17 -10.79
CA SER A 341 6.18 -14.53 -11.25
C SER A 341 5.55 -15.53 -10.29
N ALA A 342 4.76 -16.47 -10.81
CA ALA A 342 4.16 -17.53 -10.01
C ALA A 342 5.22 -18.55 -9.54
N VAL A 343 5.12 -18.99 -8.28
CA VAL A 343 6.01 -20.03 -7.73
C VAL A 343 5.38 -21.42 -7.82
N ALA A 344 4.05 -21.50 -7.92
CA ALA A 344 3.28 -22.72 -8.08
C ALA A 344 1.91 -22.42 -8.73
N PHE A 345 1.30 -23.43 -9.33
CA PHE A 345 -0.07 -23.39 -9.86
C PHE A 345 -0.97 -24.44 -9.20
N ASP A 346 -2.28 -24.18 -9.18
CA ASP A 346 -3.26 -25.04 -8.51
C ASP A 346 -3.59 -26.34 -9.26
N GLY A 347 -3.16 -26.47 -10.51
CA GLY A 347 -3.45 -27.63 -11.36
C GLY A 347 -4.91 -27.77 -11.79
N ARG A 348 -5.75 -26.76 -11.59
CA ARG A 348 -7.20 -26.83 -11.83
C ARG A 348 -7.75 -25.63 -12.60
N THR A 349 -7.17 -24.45 -12.42
CA THR A 349 -7.59 -23.24 -13.13
C THR A 349 -7.40 -23.43 -14.64
N GLY A 350 -8.46 -23.16 -15.40
CA GLY A 350 -8.49 -23.17 -16.86
C GLY A 350 -8.42 -21.76 -17.46
N MET A 351 -8.32 -21.70 -18.78
CA MET A 351 -8.38 -20.45 -19.56
C MET A 351 -9.37 -20.63 -20.72
N THR A 352 -10.19 -19.60 -21.00
CA THR A 352 -11.07 -19.60 -22.18
C THR A 352 -10.24 -19.63 -23.47
N ARG A 353 -10.76 -20.24 -24.54
CA ARG A 353 -10.11 -20.25 -25.86
C ARG A 353 -9.74 -18.84 -26.37
N ASP A 354 -10.64 -17.88 -26.21
CA ASP A 354 -10.44 -16.52 -26.71
C ASP A 354 -9.30 -15.80 -25.95
N ALA A 355 -9.24 -15.95 -24.62
CA ALA A 355 -8.11 -15.45 -23.83
C ALA A 355 -6.77 -16.06 -24.25
N PHE A 356 -6.75 -17.35 -24.61
CA PHE A 356 -5.55 -18.02 -25.10
C PHE A 356 -5.09 -17.46 -26.45
N PHE A 357 -6.01 -17.34 -27.42
CA PHE A 357 -5.71 -16.74 -28.72
C PHE A 357 -5.27 -15.28 -28.61
N ASN A 358 -5.94 -14.51 -27.76
CA ASN A 358 -5.60 -13.12 -27.49
C ASN A 358 -4.18 -13.00 -26.89
N THR A 359 -3.82 -13.88 -25.95
CA THR A 359 -2.48 -13.95 -25.38
C THR A 359 -1.42 -14.21 -26.45
N LEU A 360 -1.66 -15.16 -27.37
CA LEU A 360 -0.73 -15.46 -28.46
C LEU A 360 -0.62 -14.31 -29.47
N ALA A 361 -1.73 -13.67 -29.84
CA ALA A 361 -1.72 -12.57 -30.80
C ALA A 361 -0.85 -11.39 -30.35
N HIS A 362 -0.92 -11.03 -29.06
CA HIS A 362 -0.07 -10.00 -28.45
C HIS A 362 1.43 -10.34 -28.43
N THR A 363 1.82 -11.55 -28.86
CA THR A 363 3.23 -11.93 -29.01
C THR A 363 3.69 -11.95 -30.46
N ILE A 364 2.80 -11.97 -31.47
CA ILE A 364 3.20 -11.98 -32.90
C ILE A 364 4.03 -10.75 -33.19
N GLN A 365 3.52 -9.59 -32.77
CA GLN A 365 4.31 -8.39 -32.63
C GLN A 365 4.65 -8.27 -31.15
N PRO A 366 5.93 -8.27 -30.77
CA PRO A 366 6.26 -8.38 -29.36
C PRO A 366 5.80 -7.20 -28.50
N ILE A 367 5.28 -6.12 -29.07
CA ILE A 367 5.16 -4.77 -28.50
C ILE A 367 4.39 -3.95 -29.59
N PRO A 368 3.82 -2.73 -29.37
CA PRO A 368 3.52 -1.85 -30.51
C PRO A 368 4.66 -1.88 -31.55
N ALA A 369 4.33 -2.03 -32.84
CA ALA A 369 5.21 -2.53 -33.91
C ALA A 369 6.49 -1.72 -34.22
N ASP A 370 6.78 -0.70 -33.43
CA ASP A 370 7.78 0.32 -33.69
C ASP A 370 9.09 0.18 -32.91
N ALA A 371 9.08 -0.57 -31.80
CA ALA A 371 10.24 -0.70 -30.92
C ALA A 371 11.46 -1.31 -31.60
N VAL A 372 11.27 -2.45 -32.27
CA VAL A 372 12.34 -3.25 -32.85
C VAL A 372 12.17 -3.42 -34.34
N PRO A 373 13.26 -3.40 -35.12
CA PRO A 373 13.16 -3.32 -36.57
C PRO A 373 13.39 -4.66 -37.30
N TRP A 374 13.00 -5.76 -36.68
CA TRP A 374 13.22 -7.09 -37.24
C TRP A 374 11.95 -7.93 -37.24
N LYS A 375 11.92 -8.93 -38.11
CA LYS A 375 10.88 -9.96 -38.07
C LYS A 375 11.05 -10.87 -36.85
N PRO A 376 9.97 -11.49 -36.36
CA PRO A 376 10.07 -12.53 -35.35
C PRO A 376 11.00 -13.66 -35.80
N SER A 377 11.99 -14.02 -34.98
CA SER A 377 12.86 -15.19 -35.21
C SER A 377 12.60 -16.30 -34.19
N ILE A 378 11.63 -16.09 -33.29
CA ILE A 378 11.22 -17.04 -32.26
C ILE A 378 9.80 -17.51 -32.51
N HIS A 379 9.58 -18.81 -32.43
CA HIS A 379 8.28 -19.47 -32.52
C HIS A 379 8.00 -20.28 -31.25
N PHE A 380 6.77 -20.73 -31.03
CA PHE A 380 6.44 -21.48 -29.81
C PHE A 380 6.08 -22.92 -30.09
N CYS A 381 6.71 -23.83 -29.36
CA CYS A 381 6.16 -25.15 -29.08
C CYS A 381 5.30 -25.05 -27.82
N LEU A 382 4.00 -25.25 -27.94
CA LEU A 382 3.00 -25.06 -26.89
C LEU A 382 2.55 -26.43 -26.36
N TYR A 383 2.53 -26.57 -25.04
CA TYR A 383 1.98 -27.70 -24.31
C TYR A 383 0.66 -27.26 -23.67
N VAL A 384 -0.46 -27.52 -24.35
CA VAL A 384 -1.79 -27.08 -23.92
C VAL A 384 -2.41 -28.13 -23.00
N HIS A 385 -2.94 -27.71 -21.85
CA HIS A 385 -3.48 -28.62 -20.83
C HIS A 385 -4.95 -28.35 -20.49
N ARG A 386 -5.31 -27.07 -20.27
CA ARG A 386 -6.62 -26.66 -19.74
C ARG A 386 -7.12 -25.38 -20.42
N VAL A 387 -7.18 -25.41 -21.75
CA VAL A 387 -7.81 -24.35 -22.54
C VAL A 387 -9.17 -24.87 -23.01
N GLU A 388 -10.23 -24.12 -22.70
CA GLU A 388 -11.60 -24.48 -23.07
C GLU A 388 -11.71 -24.68 -24.58
N ASP A 389 -12.51 -25.67 -25.01
CA ASP A 389 -12.76 -26.00 -26.42
C ASP A 389 -11.51 -26.28 -27.28
N LEU A 390 -10.34 -26.49 -26.68
CA LEU A 390 -9.13 -26.96 -27.35
C LEU A 390 -8.67 -28.30 -26.76
N PRO A 391 -8.35 -29.31 -27.59
CA PRO A 391 -7.84 -30.58 -27.08
C PRO A 391 -6.48 -30.38 -26.39
N SER A 392 -6.24 -31.11 -25.30
CA SER A 392 -4.90 -31.18 -24.70
C SER A 392 -3.92 -31.76 -25.71
N GLY A 393 -2.73 -31.17 -25.81
CA GLY A 393 -1.75 -31.64 -26.78
C GLY A 393 -0.57 -30.71 -27.02
N ILE A 394 0.18 -31.06 -28.05
CA ILE A 394 1.31 -30.28 -28.55
C ILE A 394 0.80 -29.43 -29.71
N TYR A 395 1.03 -28.12 -29.61
CA TYR A 395 0.72 -27.14 -30.63
C TYR A 395 2.00 -26.41 -31.05
N PHE A 396 1.98 -25.82 -32.24
CA PHE A 396 3.06 -24.97 -32.73
C PHE A 396 2.51 -23.65 -33.19
N PHE A 397 3.09 -22.56 -32.70
CA PHE A 397 2.71 -21.20 -33.06
C PHE A 397 3.83 -20.54 -33.88
N VAL A 398 3.56 -20.32 -35.16
CA VAL A 398 4.53 -19.86 -36.15
C VAL A 398 4.43 -18.35 -36.32
N ARG A 399 5.17 -17.61 -35.49
CA ARG A 399 5.13 -16.13 -35.45
C ARG A 399 5.53 -15.44 -36.76
N GLU A 400 6.40 -16.05 -37.58
CA GLU A 400 6.73 -15.57 -38.93
C GLU A 400 6.20 -16.60 -39.95
N PRO A 401 5.09 -16.32 -40.66
CA PRO A 401 4.42 -17.31 -41.50
C PRO A 401 5.29 -17.91 -42.62
N GLY A 402 6.30 -17.20 -43.10
CA GLY A 402 7.26 -17.68 -44.09
C GLY A 402 8.14 -18.84 -43.59
N GLN A 403 8.25 -19.05 -42.28
CA GLN A 403 8.96 -20.18 -41.68
C GLN A 403 8.14 -21.47 -41.63
N LEU A 404 6.82 -21.42 -41.91
CA LEU A 404 5.92 -22.56 -41.73
C LEU A 404 6.40 -23.81 -42.47
N GLN A 405 6.75 -23.69 -43.75
CA GLN A 405 7.16 -24.84 -44.57
C GLN A 405 8.46 -25.46 -44.04
N ARG A 406 9.43 -24.62 -43.67
CA ARG A 406 10.71 -25.06 -43.14
C ARG A 406 10.56 -25.77 -41.78
N LEU A 407 9.67 -25.27 -40.93
CA LEU A 407 9.35 -25.90 -39.64
C LEU A 407 8.64 -27.25 -39.81
N LYS A 408 7.72 -27.37 -40.77
CA LYS A 408 7.09 -28.65 -41.13
C LYS A 408 8.12 -29.70 -41.56
N GLU A 409 9.05 -29.30 -42.42
CA GLU A 409 10.12 -30.18 -42.91
C GLU A 409 11.16 -30.54 -41.84
N SER A 410 11.32 -29.68 -40.83
CA SER A 410 12.30 -29.86 -39.75
C SER A 410 11.77 -30.67 -38.57
N THR A 411 10.45 -30.93 -38.51
CA THR A 411 9.79 -31.65 -37.41
C THR A 411 9.34 -33.05 -37.84
N ASP A 412 8.73 -33.82 -36.93
CA ASP A 412 8.20 -35.15 -37.25
C ASP A 412 7.18 -35.08 -38.40
N PRO A 413 7.39 -35.79 -39.53
CA PRO A 413 6.43 -35.83 -40.64
C PRO A 413 5.09 -36.45 -40.25
N ALA A 414 4.99 -37.13 -39.10
CA ALA A 414 3.74 -37.66 -38.56
C ALA A 414 2.88 -36.60 -37.84
N PHE A 415 3.36 -35.38 -37.63
CA PHE A 415 2.56 -34.32 -37.00
C PHE A 415 1.44 -33.82 -37.90
N LEU A 416 0.30 -33.51 -37.28
CA LEU A 416 -0.92 -33.12 -37.97
C LEU A 416 -0.81 -31.78 -38.71
N TRP A 417 -0.16 -30.79 -38.08
CA TRP A 417 -0.07 -29.41 -38.59
C TRP A 417 -1.44 -28.84 -39.00
N GLN A 418 -2.47 -29.10 -38.19
CA GLN A 418 -3.86 -28.71 -38.45
C GLN A 418 -4.22 -27.47 -37.64
N GLN A 419 -4.84 -26.47 -38.27
CA GLN A 419 -5.36 -25.32 -37.54
C GLN A 419 -6.53 -25.74 -36.63
N PRO A 420 -6.54 -25.40 -35.33
CA PRO A 420 -7.60 -25.82 -34.41
C PRO A 420 -8.96 -25.23 -34.79
N GLU A 421 -10.04 -25.94 -34.44
CA GLU A 421 -11.41 -25.44 -34.67
C GLU A 421 -11.65 -24.14 -33.89
N GLY A 422 -12.26 -23.15 -34.56
CA GLY A 422 -12.51 -21.81 -33.98
C GLY A 422 -11.26 -20.91 -33.88
N CYS A 423 -10.08 -21.37 -34.31
CA CYS A 423 -8.89 -20.54 -34.39
C CYS A 423 -9.06 -19.43 -35.46
N PRO A 424 -8.77 -18.15 -35.15
CA PRO A 424 -8.86 -17.07 -36.12
C PRO A 424 -7.99 -17.33 -37.36
N GLU A 425 -8.48 -16.97 -38.56
CA GLU A 425 -7.79 -17.24 -39.84
C GLU A 425 -6.35 -16.69 -39.87
N ASN A 426 -6.11 -15.52 -39.27
CA ASN A 426 -4.81 -14.86 -39.24
C ASN A 426 -3.93 -15.25 -38.04
N LEU A 427 -4.34 -16.20 -37.20
CA LEU A 427 -3.54 -16.68 -36.07
C LEU A 427 -2.83 -18.00 -36.47
N PRO A 428 -1.50 -17.99 -36.71
CA PRO A 428 -0.75 -19.14 -37.24
C PRO A 428 -0.44 -20.19 -36.16
N LEU A 429 -1.50 -20.74 -35.55
CA LEU A 429 -1.47 -21.78 -34.53
C LEU A 429 -1.90 -23.12 -35.13
N TYR A 430 -1.11 -24.17 -34.89
CA TYR A 430 -1.34 -25.50 -35.44
C TYR A 430 -1.27 -26.56 -34.35
N LEU A 431 -2.28 -27.42 -34.26
CA LEU A 431 -2.22 -28.67 -33.49
C LEU A 431 -1.26 -29.63 -34.20
N LEU A 432 -0.25 -30.12 -33.46
CA LEU A 432 0.68 -31.13 -33.95
C LEU A 432 0.25 -32.54 -33.53
N LYS A 433 -0.18 -32.69 -32.28
CA LYS A 433 -0.56 -33.99 -31.70
C LYS A 433 -1.47 -33.81 -30.48
N GLU A 434 -2.62 -34.44 -30.49
CA GLU A 434 -3.51 -34.55 -29.32
C GLU A 434 -3.01 -35.63 -28.35
N MET A 435 -2.82 -35.25 -27.08
CA MET A 435 -2.46 -36.15 -25.98
C MET A 435 -2.46 -35.40 -24.63
N ASN A 436 -2.55 -36.14 -23.52
CA ASN A 436 -2.17 -35.57 -22.22
C ASN A 436 -0.64 -35.42 -22.20
N ILE A 437 -0.17 -34.18 -22.10
CA ILE A 437 1.25 -33.80 -22.21
C ILE A 437 1.79 -33.17 -20.92
N GLN A 438 1.04 -33.24 -19.81
CA GLN A 438 1.40 -32.55 -18.56
C GLN A 438 2.71 -33.06 -17.96
N ARG A 439 2.93 -34.38 -18.01
CA ARG A 439 4.13 -35.01 -17.45
C ARG A 439 5.36 -34.65 -18.27
N GLU A 440 5.24 -34.70 -19.59
CA GLU A 440 6.29 -34.37 -20.54
C GLU A 440 6.64 -32.88 -20.44
N ALA A 441 5.64 -31.99 -20.36
CA ALA A 441 5.85 -30.56 -20.15
C ALA A 441 6.64 -30.28 -18.86
N ALA A 442 6.23 -30.87 -17.74
CA ALA A 442 6.99 -30.79 -16.48
C ALA A 442 8.42 -31.33 -16.66
N GLN A 443 8.57 -32.50 -17.29
CA GLN A 443 9.85 -33.16 -17.49
C GLN A 443 10.84 -32.29 -18.27
N VAL A 444 10.44 -31.75 -19.43
CA VAL A 444 11.33 -30.93 -20.27
C VAL A 444 11.66 -29.59 -19.64
N SER A 445 10.80 -29.06 -18.77
CA SER A 445 11.07 -27.88 -17.95
C SER A 445 11.84 -28.22 -16.65
N CYS A 446 12.89 -29.04 -16.73
CA CYS A 446 13.68 -29.49 -15.57
C CYS A 446 12.83 -30.13 -14.46
N THR A 447 11.84 -30.95 -14.80
CA THR A 447 10.92 -31.61 -13.84
C THR A 447 10.07 -30.65 -12.99
N GLN A 448 9.95 -29.37 -13.37
CA GLN A 448 9.18 -28.39 -12.62
C GLN A 448 7.67 -28.59 -12.85
N GLU A 449 6.93 -28.97 -11.81
CA GLU A 449 5.49 -29.28 -11.88
C GLU A 449 4.65 -28.11 -12.40
N ILE A 450 5.10 -26.87 -12.17
CA ILE A 450 4.43 -25.65 -12.62
C ILE A 450 4.18 -25.63 -14.15
N ALA A 451 5.01 -26.32 -14.96
CA ALA A 451 4.73 -26.45 -16.38
C ALA A 451 3.50 -27.32 -16.65
N GLY A 452 3.36 -28.48 -16.00
CA GLY A 452 2.23 -29.41 -16.18
C GLY A 452 0.94 -29.03 -15.42
N GLN A 453 1.07 -28.24 -14.34
CA GLN A 453 -0.06 -27.72 -13.54
C GLN A 453 -0.68 -26.43 -14.12
N SER A 454 -0.13 -25.93 -15.21
CA SER A 454 -0.57 -24.69 -15.87
C SER A 454 -1.82 -24.85 -16.74
N THR A 455 -2.33 -23.74 -17.28
CA THR A 455 -3.30 -23.77 -18.39
C THR A 455 -2.62 -24.24 -19.67
N PHE A 456 -1.45 -23.68 -19.94
CA PHE A 456 -0.49 -24.12 -20.94
C PHE A 456 0.93 -23.67 -20.55
N SER A 457 1.91 -24.40 -21.07
CA SER A 457 3.32 -24.00 -21.04
C SER A 457 3.90 -23.99 -22.46
N LEU A 458 5.07 -23.40 -22.65
CA LEU A 458 5.71 -23.32 -23.96
C LEU A 458 7.23 -23.34 -23.90
N GLY A 459 7.84 -23.81 -24.99
CA GLY A 459 9.24 -23.60 -25.34
C GLY A 459 9.37 -22.63 -26.52
N MET A 460 10.24 -21.63 -26.38
CA MET A 460 10.58 -20.65 -27.40
C MET A 460 11.68 -21.21 -28.31
N ILE A 461 11.30 -21.55 -29.54
CA ILE A 461 12.14 -22.17 -30.57
C ILE A 461 12.63 -21.08 -31.53
N ALA A 462 13.93 -20.80 -31.51
CA ALA A 462 14.56 -19.75 -32.30
C ALA A 462 15.20 -20.29 -33.58
N GLU A 463 15.10 -19.53 -34.67
CA GLU A 463 15.95 -19.66 -35.85
C GLU A 463 17.41 -19.35 -35.46
N PHE A 464 18.23 -20.39 -35.31
CA PHE A 464 19.49 -20.30 -34.57
C PHE A 464 20.71 -20.22 -35.49
N HIS A 465 21.22 -21.36 -35.99
CA HIS A 465 22.54 -21.41 -36.63
C HIS A 465 22.64 -20.51 -37.87
N ASP A 466 21.65 -20.56 -38.76
CA ASP A 466 21.64 -19.77 -39.99
C ASP A 466 21.64 -18.26 -39.69
N SER A 467 20.86 -17.84 -38.69
CA SER A 467 20.79 -16.44 -38.26
C SER A 467 22.16 -15.95 -37.76
N LEU A 468 22.86 -16.78 -36.98
CA LEU A 468 24.20 -16.46 -36.50
C LEU A 468 25.24 -16.42 -37.63
N GLU A 469 25.18 -17.33 -38.59
CA GLU A 469 26.09 -17.32 -39.76
C GLU A 469 25.83 -16.12 -40.67
N GLN A 470 24.58 -15.70 -40.83
CA GLN A 470 24.20 -14.55 -41.67
C GLN A 470 24.55 -13.20 -41.01
N GLN A 471 24.31 -13.07 -39.71
CA GLN A 471 24.39 -11.78 -38.99
C GLN A 471 25.69 -11.63 -38.17
N GLY A 472 26.29 -12.74 -37.73
CA GLY A 472 27.46 -12.79 -36.85
C GLY A 472 27.12 -13.22 -35.41
N GLY A 473 28.17 -13.41 -34.60
CA GLY A 473 28.05 -13.94 -33.22
C GLY A 473 27.14 -13.11 -32.31
N TRP A 474 27.14 -11.78 -32.47
CA TRP A 474 26.31 -10.85 -31.69
C TRP A 474 24.80 -11.14 -31.78
N TYR A 475 24.34 -11.73 -32.88
CA TYR A 475 22.93 -12.09 -33.06
C TYR A 475 22.45 -13.11 -32.02
N TYR A 476 23.37 -13.84 -31.39
CA TYR A 476 23.07 -14.68 -30.23
C TYR A 476 22.40 -13.88 -29.11
N ARG A 477 22.93 -12.70 -28.73
CA ARG A 477 22.30 -11.84 -27.70
C ARG A 477 20.92 -11.39 -28.12
N ARG A 478 20.78 -10.90 -29.36
CA ARG A 478 19.51 -10.43 -29.92
C ARG A 478 18.42 -11.50 -29.93
N LEU A 479 18.74 -12.77 -30.17
CA LEU A 479 17.78 -13.86 -30.06
C LEU A 479 17.23 -13.98 -28.62
N PHE A 480 18.07 -13.86 -27.60
CA PHE A 480 17.63 -13.86 -26.21
C PHE A 480 16.86 -12.58 -25.84
N TRP A 481 17.23 -11.43 -26.40
CA TRP A 481 16.46 -10.19 -26.22
C TRP A 481 15.03 -10.33 -26.73
N GLU A 482 14.83 -10.90 -27.94
CA GLU A 482 13.48 -11.17 -28.44
C GLU A 482 12.71 -12.12 -27.52
N ALA A 483 13.37 -13.16 -26.99
CA ALA A 483 12.74 -14.12 -26.07
C ALA A 483 12.25 -13.44 -24.77
N GLY A 484 13.08 -12.56 -24.18
CA GLY A 484 12.72 -11.79 -23.00
C GLY A 484 11.60 -10.77 -23.26
N MET A 485 11.62 -10.08 -24.41
CA MET A 485 10.55 -9.14 -24.78
C MET A 485 9.19 -9.85 -24.89
N VAL A 486 9.17 -11.00 -25.57
CA VAL A 486 7.99 -11.86 -25.67
C VAL A 486 7.56 -12.35 -24.29
N GLY A 487 8.51 -12.76 -23.44
CA GLY A 487 8.24 -13.15 -22.07
C GLY A 487 7.58 -12.02 -21.27
N GLN A 488 8.01 -10.77 -21.45
CA GLN A 488 7.41 -9.61 -20.80
C GLN A 488 5.94 -9.44 -21.18
N MET A 489 5.61 -9.63 -22.46
CA MET A 489 4.22 -9.61 -22.93
C MET A 489 3.37 -10.73 -22.33
N LEU A 490 3.91 -11.95 -22.27
CA LEU A 490 3.20 -13.08 -21.67
C LEU A 490 2.94 -12.86 -20.18
N TYR A 491 3.87 -12.21 -19.45
CA TYR A 491 3.63 -11.81 -18.06
C TYR A 491 2.45 -10.85 -17.93
N LEU A 492 2.42 -9.77 -18.72
CA LEU A 492 1.38 -8.76 -18.62
C LEU A 492 0.02 -9.29 -19.12
N ALA A 493 0.02 -10.11 -20.17
CA ALA A 493 -1.18 -10.77 -20.68
C ALA A 493 -1.79 -11.72 -19.63
N ALA A 494 -0.98 -12.50 -18.90
CA ALA A 494 -1.47 -13.35 -17.83
C ALA A 494 -2.18 -12.54 -16.73
N GLU A 495 -1.55 -11.46 -16.26
CA GLU A 495 -2.11 -10.57 -15.24
C GLU A 495 -3.43 -9.93 -15.70
N PHE A 496 -3.49 -9.49 -16.96
CA PHE A 496 -4.70 -8.92 -17.56
C PHE A 496 -5.85 -9.95 -17.64
N MET A 497 -5.53 -11.23 -17.82
CA MET A 497 -6.50 -12.34 -17.77
C MET A 497 -6.83 -12.81 -16.35
N GLY A 498 -6.29 -12.18 -15.30
CA GLY A 498 -6.49 -12.60 -13.91
C GLY A 498 -5.75 -13.89 -13.54
N LEU A 499 -4.74 -14.27 -14.32
CA LEU A 499 -3.84 -15.39 -14.08
C LEU A 499 -2.45 -14.86 -13.73
N ARG A 500 -1.50 -15.76 -13.50
CA ARG A 500 -0.09 -15.39 -13.46
C ARG A 500 0.75 -16.28 -14.35
N ALA A 501 1.93 -15.76 -14.63
CA ALA A 501 2.91 -16.33 -15.52
C ALA A 501 4.22 -16.61 -14.78
N THR A 502 5.05 -17.48 -15.35
CA THR A 502 6.44 -17.67 -14.96
C THR A 502 7.29 -18.02 -16.16
N GLY A 503 8.37 -17.29 -16.32
CA GLY A 503 9.46 -17.63 -17.23
C GLY A 503 10.38 -18.67 -16.60
N ILE A 504 10.77 -19.67 -17.40
CA ILE A 504 11.52 -20.83 -16.97
C ILE A 504 12.86 -20.86 -17.71
N GLY A 505 13.93 -20.51 -17.00
CA GLY A 505 15.30 -20.58 -17.51
C GLY A 505 15.92 -22.00 -17.48
N CYS A 506 15.44 -22.86 -16.57
CA CYS A 506 15.86 -24.26 -16.47
C CYS A 506 14.92 -25.14 -17.29
N TYR A 507 15.43 -25.61 -18.42
CA TYR A 507 14.79 -26.60 -19.27
C TYR A 507 15.88 -27.48 -19.89
N PHE A 508 15.54 -28.72 -20.23
CA PHE A 508 16.45 -29.61 -20.93
C PHE A 508 16.40 -29.30 -22.42
N ASP A 509 17.47 -28.71 -22.95
CA ASP A 509 17.51 -28.16 -24.31
C ASP A 509 17.24 -29.25 -25.38
N ASP A 510 17.93 -30.40 -25.33
CA ASP A 510 17.80 -31.47 -26.34
C ASP A 510 16.50 -32.29 -26.20
N PRO A 511 16.00 -32.62 -25.00
CA PRO A 511 14.69 -33.29 -24.86
C PRO A 511 13.51 -32.51 -25.45
N VAL A 512 13.56 -31.17 -25.45
CA VAL A 512 12.56 -30.36 -26.18
C VAL A 512 12.65 -30.62 -27.69
N HIS A 513 13.87 -30.77 -28.22
CA HIS A 513 14.08 -31.11 -29.63
C HIS A 513 13.60 -32.52 -29.94
N GLU A 514 13.80 -33.47 -29.02
CA GLU A 514 13.32 -34.85 -29.17
C GLU A 514 11.80 -34.92 -29.27
N ILE A 515 11.05 -34.12 -28.48
CA ILE A 515 9.58 -34.03 -28.59
C ILE A 515 9.16 -33.65 -30.01
N LEU A 516 9.83 -32.65 -30.60
CA LEU A 516 9.52 -32.15 -31.93
C LEU A 516 10.23 -32.92 -33.07
N ARG A 517 11.15 -33.81 -32.72
CA ARG A 517 12.14 -34.44 -33.61
C ARG A 517 12.96 -33.44 -34.44
N LEU A 518 13.25 -32.27 -33.87
CA LEU A 518 14.15 -31.29 -34.49
C LEU A 518 15.56 -31.89 -34.61
N ARG A 519 16.20 -31.73 -35.77
CA ARG A 519 17.56 -32.22 -36.04
C ARG A 519 18.52 -31.07 -36.30
N GLY A 520 19.76 -31.24 -35.85
CA GLY A 520 20.84 -30.29 -36.09
C GLY A 520 20.68 -28.99 -35.30
N ASN A 521 21.23 -27.89 -35.84
CA ASN A 521 21.31 -26.61 -35.13
C ASN A 521 20.50 -25.49 -35.80
N ALA A 522 19.67 -25.80 -36.80
CA ALA A 522 18.85 -24.80 -37.49
C ALA A 522 17.90 -24.08 -36.52
N TYR A 523 17.32 -24.83 -35.58
CA TYR A 523 16.46 -24.31 -34.52
C TYR A 523 17.00 -24.69 -33.14
N GLN A 524 16.86 -23.82 -32.14
CA GLN A 524 17.24 -24.10 -30.74
C GLN A 524 16.19 -23.58 -29.75
N SER A 525 16.05 -24.26 -28.59
CA SER A 525 15.17 -23.81 -27.51
C SER A 525 15.91 -22.79 -26.64
N LEU A 526 15.39 -21.56 -26.53
CA LEU A 526 16.08 -20.46 -25.84
C LEU A 526 15.44 -20.05 -24.51
N TYR A 527 14.13 -20.24 -24.37
CA TYR A 527 13.40 -19.87 -23.16
C TYR A 527 12.11 -20.66 -23.01
N HIS A 528 11.69 -20.96 -21.79
CA HIS A 528 10.41 -21.61 -21.54
C HIS A 528 9.51 -20.66 -20.75
N PHE A 529 8.20 -20.87 -20.83
CA PHE A 529 7.23 -20.02 -20.16
C PHE A 529 5.98 -20.83 -19.78
N THR A 530 5.27 -20.41 -18.74
CA THR A 530 4.07 -21.11 -18.26
C THR A 530 3.05 -20.13 -17.69
N ILE A 531 1.74 -20.38 -17.88
CA ILE A 531 0.64 -19.51 -17.43
C ILE A 531 -0.44 -20.32 -16.74
N GLY A 532 -0.90 -19.91 -15.56
CA GLY A 532 -1.93 -20.63 -14.81
C GLY A 532 -2.45 -19.91 -13.58
N GLY A 533 -3.36 -20.58 -12.85
CA GLY A 533 -3.90 -20.10 -11.58
C GLY A 533 -2.85 -20.20 -10.48
N ALA A 534 -2.31 -19.06 -10.05
CA ALA A 534 -1.25 -18.99 -9.05
C ALA A 534 -1.71 -19.42 -7.65
N VAL A 535 -0.80 -20.06 -6.93
CA VAL A 535 -0.92 -20.31 -5.50
C VAL A 535 -0.04 -19.30 -4.75
N ASP A 536 -0.66 -18.49 -3.89
CA ASP A 536 0.05 -17.52 -3.07
C ASP A 536 0.67 -18.16 -1.80
N ASP A 537 1.95 -17.86 -1.54
CA ASP A 537 2.64 -18.28 -0.32
C ASP A 537 2.38 -17.27 0.81
N LYS A 538 1.44 -17.62 1.70
CA LYS A 538 1.02 -16.79 2.84
C LYS A 538 2.13 -16.53 3.87
N ARG A 539 3.27 -17.21 3.79
CA ARG A 539 4.43 -16.97 4.68
C ARG A 539 5.24 -15.73 4.25
N LEU A 540 5.11 -15.31 2.99
CA LEU A 540 5.84 -14.18 2.46
C LEU A 540 5.10 -12.88 2.73
N THR A 541 5.79 -11.93 3.35
CA THR A 541 5.25 -10.59 3.55
C THR A 541 5.60 -9.70 2.36
N THR A 542 4.63 -8.92 1.87
CA THR A 542 4.86 -7.90 0.82
C THR A 542 4.92 -6.53 1.47
N HIS A 543 5.95 -5.74 1.13
CA HIS A 543 6.05 -4.33 1.50
C HIS A 543 5.99 -3.45 0.25
N PRO A 544 5.55 -2.19 0.38
CA PRO A 544 5.53 -1.26 -0.74
C PRO A 544 6.92 -1.06 -1.33
N ALA A 545 6.97 -0.75 -2.64
CA ALA A 545 8.22 -0.54 -3.37
C ALA A 545 9.09 0.57 -2.77
N TYR A 546 8.45 1.68 -2.47
CA TYR A 546 9.05 2.90 -1.94
C TYR A 546 8.22 3.41 -0.77
N PRO A 547 8.80 4.26 0.10
CA PRO A 547 8.07 4.83 1.22
C PRO A 547 6.74 5.50 0.80
N TRP A 548 6.70 6.16 -0.36
CA TRP A 548 5.52 6.87 -0.88
C TRP A 548 4.55 5.99 -1.70
N SER A 549 4.94 4.77 -2.12
CA SER A 549 4.05 3.92 -2.91
C SER A 549 2.99 3.30 -2.00
N CYS A 550 1.70 3.52 -2.27
CA CYS A 550 0.59 3.05 -1.44
C CYS A 550 -0.05 1.72 -1.91
N ASP A 551 0.67 0.93 -2.71
CA ASP A 551 0.18 -0.34 -3.27
C ASP A 551 0.09 -1.45 -2.20
N LEU A 552 -0.86 -1.31 -1.27
CA LEU A 552 -1.20 -2.32 -0.26
C LEU A 552 -2.20 -3.30 -0.86
N VAL A 553 -1.70 -4.32 -1.55
CA VAL A 553 -2.50 -5.36 -2.24
C VAL A 553 -3.14 -6.34 -1.23
N GLU A 554 -2.57 -6.53 -0.04
CA GLU A 554 -3.10 -7.41 1.00
C GLU A 554 -2.96 -6.76 2.38
N SER A 555 -4.04 -6.70 3.16
CA SER A 555 -4.03 -6.20 4.55
C SER A 555 -3.44 -7.25 5.49
N ARG A 556 -2.53 -6.87 6.40
CA ARG A 556 -2.04 -7.76 7.48
C ARG A 556 -3.12 -8.06 8.52
N PHE A 557 -4.16 -7.24 8.56
CA PHE A 557 -5.26 -7.35 9.50
C PHE A 557 -6.34 -8.29 8.95
N ASP A 558 -6.62 -9.38 9.66
CA ASP A 558 -7.82 -10.19 9.41
C ASP A 558 -9.04 -9.42 9.94
N ALA A 559 -9.82 -8.87 9.01
CA ALA A 559 -11.11 -8.27 9.29
C ALA A 559 -12.14 -9.34 9.69
N ARG A 560 -12.03 -9.91 10.90
CA ARG A 560 -12.97 -10.90 11.45
C ARG A 560 -13.55 -10.45 12.79
N GLU A 561 -13.99 -9.21 12.86
CA GLU A 561 -14.86 -8.76 13.96
C GLU A 561 -16.22 -8.41 13.40
N GLY A 562 -17.26 -8.86 14.10
CA GLY A 562 -18.66 -8.69 13.71
C GLY A 562 -19.08 -7.22 13.55
N GLY A 563 -20.08 -7.04 12.72
CA GLY A 563 -20.80 -5.81 12.41
C GLY A 563 -21.97 -6.18 11.51
N ALA A 564 -23.04 -5.39 11.51
CA ALA A 564 -24.20 -5.68 10.68
C ALA A 564 -23.80 -5.64 9.18
N GLU A 565 -23.89 -6.77 8.48
CA GLU A 565 -23.93 -6.80 7.01
C GLU A 565 -25.29 -6.25 6.56
N THR A 566 -25.47 -4.93 6.61
CA THR A 566 -26.70 -4.30 6.13
C THR A 566 -26.43 -2.99 5.41
N ASP A 567 -26.98 -2.87 4.20
CA ASP A 567 -27.02 -1.65 3.38
C ASP A 567 -27.99 -0.59 3.95
N ALA A 568 -27.71 -0.09 5.16
CA ALA A 568 -28.60 0.85 5.82
C ALA A 568 -28.40 2.30 5.30
N CYS A 569 -29.25 2.62 4.31
CA CYS A 569 -29.76 3.94 3.90
C CYS A 569 -28.82 5.01 3.31
N ALA A 570 -28.97 5.22 2.00
CA ALA A 570 -28.67 6.46 1.30
C ALA A 570 -29.93 7.36 1.27
N GLY A 571 -29.94 8.45 2.06
CA GLY A 571 -31.00 9.46 2.03
C GLY A 571 -30.55 10.77 2.69
N ARG A 572 -30.63 11.90 1.96
CA ARG A 572 -30.13 13.21 2.41
C ARG A 572 -31.22 14.04 3.09
N THR A 573 -30.82 14.67 4.18
CA THR A 573 -31.40 15.81 4.92
C THR A 573 -32.23 15.49 6.17
N ARG A 574 -31.67 15.90 7.31
CA ARG A 574 -32.38 16.15 8.57
C ARG A 574 -32.85 17.61 8.55
N PRO A 575 -34.08 17.94 8.97
CA PRO A 575 -34.50 19.33 9.08
C PRO A 575 -33.68 20.01 10.20
N LEU A 576 -32.90 21.01 9.83
CA LEU A 576 -32.03 21.78 10.72
C LEU A 576 -32.50 23.24 10.76
N PRO A 577 -32.43 23.93 11.92
CA PRO A 577 -32.78 25.35 12.05
C PRO A 577 -31.80 26.26 11.28
N ASP A 578 -32.27 27.45 10.88
CA ASP A 578 -31.49 28.48 10.16
C ASP A 578 -30.37 29.07 11.01
N ALA A 579 -30.64 29.47 12.26
CA ALA A 579 -29.57 29.76 13.19
C ALA A 579 -28.94 28.49 13.78
N GLY A 580 -27.64 28.58 14.10
CA GLY A 580 -26.90 27.49 14.76
C GLY A 580 -26.36 26.39 13.83
N CYS A 581 -26.49 26.55 12.50
CA CYS A 581 -25.91 25.64 11.50
C CYS A 581 -24.85 26.30 10.61
N ARG A 582 -24.04 25.48 9.94
CA ARG A 582 -23.02 25.92 8.95
C ARG A 582 -23.08 25.05 7.69
N ASP A 583 -22.64 25.63 6.58
CA ASP A 583 -22.32 24.85 5.37
C ASP A 583 -20.93 24.23 5.48
N TRP A 584 -20.90 22.93 5.23
CA TRP A 584 -19.71 22.08 5.17
C TRP A 584 -19.67 21.42 3.79
N ASN A 585 -19.10 22.13 2.82
CA ASN A 585 -18.92 21.66 1.44
C ASN A 585 -20.24 21.16 0.81
N GLY A 586 -21.31 21.97 0.95
CA GLY A 586 -22.64 21.64 0.43
C GLY A 586 -23.46 20.71 1.32
N ARG A 587 -22.97 20.35 2.51
CA ARG A 587 -23.76 19.70 3.56
C ARG A 587 -24.03 20.66 4.71
N ARG A 588 -25.27 20.68 5.17
CA ARG A 588 -25.67 21.48 6.34
C ARG A 588 -25.38 20.71 7.62
N VAL A 589 -24.59 21.31 8.53
CA VAL A 589 -24.17 20.71 9.79
C VAL A 589 -24.53 21.59 10.99
N SER A 590 -24.90 20.99 12.13
CA SER A 590 -25.09 21.69 13.39
C SER A 590 -23.75 22.16 13.96
N ARG A 591 -23.70 23.39 14.50
CA ARG A 591 -22.48 23.93 15.14
C ARG A 591 -22.15 23.26 16.47
N LEU A 592 -23.02 22.38 16.96
CA LEU A 592 -22.86 21.55 18.14
C LEU A 592 -22.90 20.08 17.74
N GLY A 593 -21.99 19.27 18.27
CA GLY A 593 -21.90 17.84 17.98
C GLY A 593 -21.75 16.97 19.22
N LEU A 594 -22.21 15.73 19.08
CA LEU A 594 -22.11 14.68 20.09
C LEU A 594 -20.72 14.02 20.03
N GLY A 595 -19.90 14.19 21.07
CA GLY A 595 -18.55 13.63 21.12
C GLY A 595 -18.47 12.30 21.86
N LEU A 596 -18.73 11.18 21.19
CA LEU A 596 -18.81 9.85 21.82
C LEU A 596 -17.47 9.34 22.36
N LYS A 597 -16.33 9.87 21.88
CA LYS A 597 -15.00 9.56 22.44
C LYS A 597 -14.86 9.87 23.94
N SER A 598 -15.73 10.72 24.47
CA SER A 598 -15.75 11.09 25.89
C SER A 598 -16.41 10.02 26.76
N PHE A 599 -17.07 9.05 26.14
CA PHE A 599 -17.70 7.94 26.80
C PHE A 599 -16.58 6.93 27.02
N GLY A 600 -16.31 6.57 28.27
CA GLY A 600 -15.36 5.50 28.58
C GLY A 600 -15.98 4.16 28.15
N ARG A 601 -16.38 3.35 29.14
CA ARG A 601 -17.26 2.20 28.89
C ARG A 601 -18.70 2.70 28.68
N ILE A 602 -19.41 2.16 27.70
CA ILE A 602 -20.81 2.55 27.45
C ILE A 602 -21.68 2.15 28.65
N GLN A 603 -22.60 3.03 29.05
CA GLN A 603 -23.51 2.87 30.19
C GLN A 603 -24.93 3.23 29.75
N HIS A 604 -25.96 2.87 30.53
CA HIS A 604 -27.37 3.14 30.18
C HIS A 604 -27.63 4.61 29.82
N GLN A 605 -27.11 5.55 30.63
CA GLN A 605 -27.23 6.99 30.39
C GLN A 605 -26.66 7.45 29.03
N HIS A 606 -25.64 6.74 28.50
CA HIS A 606 -25.03 7.06 27.20
C HIS A 606 -25.95 6.64 26.05
N MET A 607 -26.67 5.53 26.19
CA MET A 607 -27.67 5.08 25.22
C MET A 607 -28.84 6.07 25.17
N GLU A 608 -29.33 6.51 26.33
CA GLU A 608 -30.37 7.53 26.41
C GLU A 608 -29.95 8.86 25.77
N ALA A 609 -28.67 9.24 25.90
CA ALA A 609 -28.12 10.42 25.25
C ALA A 609 -28.06 10.28 23.72
N ILE A 610 -27.66 9.11 23.21
CA ILE A 610 -27.66 8.81 21.76
C ILE A 610 -29.09 8.86 21.22
N ASP A 611 -30.06 8.21 21.89
CA ASP A 611 -31.46 8.24 21.47
C ASP A 611 -32.03 9.67 21.46
N ALA A 612 -31.78 10.43 22.53
CA ALA A 612 -32.19 11.83 22.59
C ALA A 612 -31.53 12.68 21.49
N PHE A 613 -30.26 12.42 21.17
CA PHE A 613 -29.56 13.09 20.08
C PHE A 613 -30.18 12.74 18.73
N LEU A 614 -30.49 11.48 18.47
CA LEU A 614 -31.14 11.02 17.22
C LEU A 614 -32.58 11.54 17.06
N GLU A 615 -33.20 12.00 18.15
CA GLU A 615 -34.52 12.67 18.13
C GLU A 615 -34.43 14.20 18.03
N SER A 616 -33.25 14.77 18.26
CA SER A 616 -33.01 16.22 18.27
C SER A 616 -32.92 16.86 16.86
N PRO A 617 -32.73 18.18 16.73
CA PRO A 617 -32.31 18.81 15.47
C PRO A 617 -30.79 18.88 15.28
N LEU A 618 -29.97 18.17 16.09
CA LEU A 618 -28.51 18.13 15.92
C LEU A 618 -28.11 17.00 14.98
N ASN A 619 -27.01 17.12 14.21
CA ASN A 619 -26.61 16.08 13.27
C ASN A 619 -25.12 15.72 13.22
N VAL A 620 -24.24 16.38 13.98
CA VAL A 620 -22.82 16.04 14.03
C VAL A 620 -22.53 15.04 15.15
N VAL A 621 -21.85 13.94 14.82
CA VAL A 621 -21.41 12.92 15.78
C VAL A 621 -19.93 12.61 15.57
N GLU A 622 -19.14 12.62 16.64
CA GLU A 622 -17.75 12.16 16.64
C GLU A 622 -17.64 10.77 17.28
N THR A 623 -16.98 9.85 16.58
CA THR A 623 -16.65 8.49 17.03
C THR A 623 -15.15 8.23 17.01
N SER A 624 -14.69 7.16 17.66
CA SER A 624 -13.31 6.70 17.53
C SER A 624 -13.21 5.18 17.74
N PRO A 625 -12.41 4.46 16.94
CA PRO A 625 -12.27 3.03 17.08
C PRO A 625 -11.45 2.61 18.32
N ASP A 626 -10.87 3.56 19.08
CA ASP A 626 -9.85 3.30 20.11
C ASP A 626 -10.27 3.54 21.57
N PHE A 627 -11.15 4.50 21.86
CA PHE A 627 -11.39 4.94 23.25
C PHE A 627 -12.26 3.97 24.06
N SER A 628 -13.26 3.39 23.42
CA SER A 628 -14.20 2.40 23.97
C SER A 628 -13.96 1.00 23.38
N GLU A 629 -12.80 0.78 22.75
CA GLU A 629 -12.55 -0.38 21.87
C GLU A 629 -13.57 -0.51 20.71
N GLY A 630 -14.23 0.59 20.33
CA GLY A 630 -15.22 0.65 19.26
C GLY A 630 -16.66 0.36 19.70
N GLU A 631 -16.92 0.20 21.00
CA GLU A 631 -18.28 0.06 21.55
C GLU A 631 -19.18 1.25 21.19
N ASP A 632 -18.65 2.48 21.15
CA ASP A 632 -19.38 3.68 20.75
C ASP A 632 -19.90 3.59 19.31
N GLN A 633 -19.08 3.05 18.40
CA GLN A 633 -19.44 2.84 17.00
C GLN A 633 -20.49 1.74 16.84
N ILE A 634 -20.35 0.64 17.58
CA ILE A 634 -21.30 -0.48 17.58
C ILE A 634 -22.66 -0.02 18.12
N VAL A 635 -22.68 0.66 19.27
CA VAL A 635 -23.93 1.12 19.90
C VAL A 635 -24.63 2.15 19.02
N LEU A 636 -23.90 3.04 18.36
CA LEU A 636 -24.46 3.95 17.37
C LEU A 636 -25.09 3.16 16.20
N GLY A 637 -24.35 2.22 15.59
CA GLY A 637 -24.83 1.40 14.49
C GLY A 637 -26.08 0.57 14.85
N ASP A 638 -26.05 -0.12 15.99
CA ASP A 638 -27.18 -0.91 16.50
C ASP A 638 -28.42 -0.05 16.75
N THR A 639 -28.23 1.16 17.29
CA THR A 639 -29.33 2.09 17.55
C THR A 639 -29.94 2.60 16.25
N LEU A 640 -29.11 2.94 15.26
CA LEU A 640 -29.56 3.34 13.92
C LEU A 640 -30.36 2.22 13.24
N ASN A 641 -29.85 0.98 13.29
CA ASN A 641 -30.53 -0.19 12.74
C ASN A 641 -31.84 -0.50 13.44
N ARG A 642 -31.87 -0.43 14.78
CA ARG A 642 -33.09 -0.63 15.57
C ARG A 642 -34.17 0.38 15.19
N ARG A 643 -33.82 1.65 15.03
CA ARG A 643 -34.75 2.71 14.62
C ARG A 643 -35.24 2.51 13.19
N LEU A 644 -34.36 2.14 12.26
CA LEU A 644 -34.74 1.84 10.88
C LEU A 644 -35.73 0.68 10.80
N ASN A 645 -35.46 -0.42 11.52
CA ASN A 645 -36.33 -1.58 11.59
C ASN A 645 -37.70 -1.28 12.23
N ALA A 646 -37.76 -0.29 13.11
CA ALA A 646 -39.01 0.20 13.71
C ALA A 646 -39.77 1.20 12.80
N GLY A 647 -39.33 1.42 11.55
CA GLY A 647 -39.93 2.38 10.62
C GLY A 647 -39.58 3.85 10.90
N GLY A 648 -38.58 4.09 11.77
CA GLY A 648 -38.03 5.41 12.07
C GLY A 648 -36.93 5.84 11.09
N LYS A 649 -36.38 7.05 11.31
CA LYS A 649 -35.20 7.53 10.58
C LYS A 649 -33.94 6.80 11.08
N GLY A 650 -33.12 6.32 10.14
CA GLY A 650 -31.81 5.74 10.37
C GLY A 650 -30.73 6.81 10.39
N ALA A 651 -29.70 6.67 9.54
CA ALA A 651 -28.56 7.58 9.48
C ALA A 651 -28.79 8.86 8.63
N GLU A 652 -30.02 9.07 8.13
CA GLU A 652 -30.27 10.14 7.16
C GLU A 652 -29.95 11.53 7.72
N GLY A 653 -29.03 12.23 7.04
CA GLY A 653 -28.64 13.60 7.38
C GLY A 653 -27.69 13.74 8.57
N LEU A 654 -27.16 12.64 9.12
CA LEU A 654 -26.04 12.68 10.07
C LEU A 654 -24.73 13.10 9.37
N PHE A 655 -23.81 13.65 10.16
CA PHE A 655 -22.44 13.99 9.77
C PHE A 655 -21.47 13.32 10.75
N ILE A 656 -20.83 12.25 10.29
CA ILE A 656 -19.98 11.38 11.11
C ILE A 656 -18.51 11.77 10.98
N ILE A 657 -17.93 12.15 12.11
CA ILE A 657 -16.51 12.42 12.28
C ILE A 657 -15.87 11.20 12.96
N THR A 658 -14.83 10.62 12.37
CA THR A 658 -14.11 9.49 12.97
C THR A 658 -12.64 9.85 13.14
N ALA A 659 -12.15 9.80 14.38
CA ALA A 659 -10.75 10.08 14.66
C ALA A 659 -9.91 8.79 14.71
N VAL A 660 -8.81 8.75 13.94
CA VAL A 660 -7.96 7.57 13.70
C VAL A 660 -6.48 7.87 13.99
N GLY A 661 -5.66 6.83 14.12
CA GLY A 661 -4.20 6.90 14.28
C GLY A 661 -3.69 6.56 15.69
N LEU A 662 -4.56 6.52 16.69
CA LEU A 662 -4.21 6.04 18.03
C LEU A 662 -4.42 4.53 18.12
N ALA A 663 -3.67 3.82 18.96
CA ALA A 663 -3.89 2.43 19.30
C ALA A 663 -3.97 2.28 20.82
N LYS A 664 -5.12 1.80 21.31
CA LYS A 664 -5.37 1.57 22.75
C LYS A 664 -6.09 0.23 22.95
N GLY A 665 -5.91 -0.40 24.11
CA GLY A 665 -6.63 -1.62 24.48
C GLY A 665 -6.40 -2.77 23.48
N ARG A 666 -7.45 -3.28 22.85
CA ARG A 666 -7.36 -4.32 21.80
C ARG A 666 -6.45 -3.95 20.63
N HIS A 667 -6.48 -2.72 20.11
CA HIS A 667 -5.61 -2.36 18.97
C HIS A 667 -4.13 -2.32 19.37
N HIS A 668 -3.81 -1.90 20.59
CA HIS A 668 -2.44 -1.98 21.09
C HIS A 668 -1.98 -3.45 21.22
N ARG A 669 -2.83 -4.33 21.78
CA ARG A 669 -2.54 -5.77 21.85
C ARG A 669 -2.40 -6.41 20.47
N LEU A 670 -3.18 -5.97 19.49
CA LEU A 670 -3.10 -6.43 18.11
C LEU A 670 -1.77 -6.05 17.46
N LEU A 671 -1.31 -4.82 17.67
CA LEU A 671 0.02 -4.40 17.20
C LEU A 671 1.13 -5.23 17.85
N GLN A 672 1.05 -5.49 19.16
CA GLN A 672 1.99 -6.36 19.88
C GLN A 672 1.95 -7.82 19.38
N ASP A 673 0.77 -8.36 19.11
CA ASP A 673 0.62 -9.73 18.59
C ASP A 673 1.19 -9.83 17.17
N LEU A 674 0.91 -8.86 16.30
CA LEU A 674 1.50 -8.77 14.97
C LEU A 674 3.02 -8.69 15.03
N GLU A 675 3.56 -7.87 15.93
CA GLU A 675 5.00 -7.78 16.18
C GLU A 675 5.58 -9.12 16.65
N SER A 676 4.93 -9.79 17.62
CA SER A 676 5.37 -11.09 18.15
C SER A 676 5.38 -12.21 17.09
N ARG A 677 4.54 -12.08 16.06
CA ARG A 677 4.44 -13.01 14.92
C ARG A 677 5.35 -12.64 13.75
N GLY A 678 6.24 -11.66 13.91
CA GLY A 678 7.14 -11.20 12.84
C GLY A 678 6.43 -10.40 11.74
N ARG A 679 5.26 -9.83 12.03
CA ARG A 679 4.42 -9.05 11.11
C ARG A 679 4.25 -7.60 11.57
N ALA A 680 5.28 -7.03 12.19
CA ALA A 680 5.25 -5.66 12.71
C ALA A 680 4.74 -4.64 11.68
N VAL A 681 3.93 -3.70 12.15
CA VAL A 681 3.45 -2.56 11.35
C VAL A 681 4.48 -1.44 11.48
N PRO A 682 4.94 -0.82 10.37
CA PRO A 682 5.87 0.30 10.44
C PRO A 682 5.27 1.52 11.16
N ASP A 683 6.13 2.40 11.67
CA ASP A 683 5.76 3.69 12.27
C ASP A 683 4.88 3.60 13.52
N VAL A 684 4.94 2.47 14.24
CA VAL A 684 4.31 2.33 15.56
C VAL A 684 5.19 3.00 16.60
N ILE A 685 4.66 4.02 17.28
CA ILE A 685 5.35 4.78 18.32
C ILE A 685 4.68 4.50 19.67
N PRO A 686 5.39 3.92 20.65
CA PRO A 686 4.83 3.65 21.97
C PRO A 686 4.64 4.95 22.76
N LEU A 687 3.46 5.13 23.35
CA LEU A 687 3.13 6.30 24.18
C LEU A 687 3.14 5.99 25.69
N GLY A 688 3.38 4.74 26.08
CA GLY A 688 3.25 4.26 27.46
C GLY A 688 1.82 3.87 27.85
N ASP A 689 1.67 3.20 29.00
CA ASP A 689 0.37 2.80 29.58
C ASP A 689 -0.55 2.00 28.64
N GLY A 690 0.03 1.11 27.82
CA GLY A 690 -0.72 0.30 26.87
C GLY A 690 -1.32 1.08 25.69
N ARG A 691 -0.70 2.22 25.33
CA ARG A 691 -1.05 3.04 24.17
C ARG A 691 0.12 3.09 23.17
N ALA A 692 -0.23 3.19 21.89
CA ALA A 692 0.69 3.49 20.81
C ALA A 692 0.03 4.43 19.80
N PHE A 693 0.83 5.01 18.92
CA PHE A 693 0.40 5.88 17.83
C PHE A 693 0.97 5.36 16.52
N CYS A 694 0.17 5.36 15.45
CA CYS A 694 0.60 4.87 14.14
C CYS A 694 -0.17 5.60 13.02
N MET A 695 0.58 6.18 12.07
CA MET A 695 0.03 6.84 10.87
C MET A 695 0.20 6.01 9.60
N HIS A 696 0.59 4.74 9.73
CA HIS A 696 0.85 3.89 8.58
C HIS A 696 -0.46 3.61 7.82
N PRO A 697 -0.52 3.77 6.48
CA PRO A 697 -1.74 3.57 5.69
C PRO A 697 -2.44 2.23 5.93
N GLU A 698 -1.69 1.18 6.21
CA GLU A 698 -2.23 -0.14 6.52
C GLU A 698 -3.03 -0.18 7.84
N PHE A 699 -2.54 0.53 8.86
CA PHE A 699 -3.23 0.65 10.15
C PHE A 699 -4.47 1.54 10.01
N LEU A 700 -4.34 2.65 9.28
CA LEU A 700 -5.47 3.55 8.99
C LEU A 700 -6.57 2.83 8.19
N ARG A 701 -6.20 1.97 7.21
CA ARG A 701 -7.13 1.12 6.48
C ARG A 701 -7.92 0.23 7.43
N ASP A 702 -7.26 -0.51 8.33
CA ASP A 702 -7.96 -1.37 9.29
C ASP A 702 -8.94 -0.58 10.17
N GLN A 703 -8.52 0.59 10.68
CA GLN A 703 -9.39 1.45 11.49
C GLN A 703 -10.60 1.98 10.72
N ILE A 704 -10.42 2.40 9.46
CA ILE A 704 -11.53 2.85 8.59
C ILE A 704 -12.48 1.68 8.29
N ASP A 705 -11.94 0.51 7.91
CA ASP A 705 -12.74 -0.68 7.60
C ASP A 705 -13.59 -1.12 8.78
N ARG A 706 -13.01 -1.14 10.00
CA ARG A 706 -13.74 -1.45 11.23
C ARG A 706 -14.79 -0.38 11.54
N SER A 707 -14.47 0.89 11.35
CA SER A 707 -15.41 1.98 11.63
C SER A 707 -16.64 1.92 10.72
N ILE A 708 -16.45 1.71 9.42
CA ILE A 708 -17.52 1.50 8.43
C ILE A 708 -18.39 0.30 8.85
N ARG A 709 -17.78 -0.85 9.17
CA ARG A 709 -18.52 -2.06 9.58
C ARG A 709 -19.28 -1.90 10.90
N ARG A 710 -18.67 -1.31 11.93
CA ARG A 710 -19.28 -1.15 13.26
C ARG A 710 -20.44 -0.16 13.24
N THR A 711 -20.31 0.92 12.46
CA THR A 711 -21.38 1.90 12.31
C THR A 711 -22.48 1.44 11.34
N GLY A 712 -22.19 0.48 10.45
CA GLY A 712 -23.13 0.01 9.42
C GLY A 712 -23.35 1.03 8.30
N LEU A 713 -22.43 1.99 8.12
CA LEU A 713 -22.54 3.07 7.14
C LEU A 713 -21.72 2.76 5.89
N PRO A 714 -22.19 3.10 4.68
CA PRO A 714 -21.45 2.85 3.45
C PRO A 714 -20.24 3.78 3.26
N GLN A 715 -20.23 4.92 3.96
CA GLN A 715 -19.21 5.97 3.85
C GLN A 715 -19.12 6.75 5.17
N LEU A 716 -17.93 7.22 5.55
CA LEU A 716 -17.73 8.19 6.64
C LEU A 716 -17.66 9.62 6.09
N ASP A 717 -18.11 10.63 6.85
CA ASP A 717 -18.15 12.01 6.33
C ASP A 717 -16.82 12.74 6.48
N LEU A 718 -16.17 12.59 7.64
CA LEU A 718 -14.88 13.21 7.92
C LEU A 718 -14.00 12.28 8.75
N VAL A 719 -12.78 12.01 8.29
CA VAL A 719 -11.77 11.29 9.08
C VAL A 719 -10.71 12.26 9.61
N ILE A 720 -10.50 12.30 10.92
CA ILE A 720 -9.45 13.12 11.54
C ILE A 720 -8.25 12.25 11.88
N LEU A 721 -7.10 12.55 11.26
CA LEU A 721 -5.81 11.98 11.66
C LEU A 721 -5.40 12.59 13.01
N ARG A 722 -5.36 11.77 14.05
CA ARG A 722 -5.11 12.22 15.42
C ARG A 722 -3.64 12.15 15.78
N LEU A 723 -3.00 13.29 15.97
CA LEU A 723 -1.73 13.41 16.66
C LEU A 723 -1.92 13.25 18.18
N PRO A 724 -0.97 12.65 18.91
CA PRO A 724 -1.06 12.50 20.36
C PRO A 724 -0.93 13.86 21.08
N GLU A 725 -1.49 13.92 22.29
CA GLU A 725 -1.40 15.13 23.14
C GLU A 725 -0.05 15.26 23.81
N GLU A 726 0.67 14.15 23.95
CA GLU A 726 2.07 14.11 24.32
C GLU A 726 2.95 14.42 23.11
N GLU A 727 4.08 15.08 23.34
CA GLU A 727 5.08 15.25 22.28
C GLU A 727 5.67 13.90 21.89
N LEU A 728 6.08 13.78 20.62
CA LEU A 728 6.70 12.59 20.05
C LEU A 728 8.23 12.74 20.03
N PRO A 729 8.95 12.43 21.12
CA PRO A 729 10.40 12.67 21.19
C PRO A 729 11.20 11.82 20.18
N GLU A 730 10.65 10.65 19.78
CA GLU A 730 11.28 9.68 18.88
C GLU A 730 11.28 10.10 17.40
N LEU A 731 10.45 11.06 17.00
CA LEU A 731 10.39 11.56 15.62
C LEU A 731 11.12 12.90 15.48
N ASP A 732 11.80 13.12 14.36
CA ASP A 732 12.23 14.45 13.94
C ASP A 732 11.19 15.16 13.05
N GLU A 733 11.47 16.42 12.71
CA GLU A 733 10.56 17.27 11.93
C GLU A 733 10.30 16.72 10.52
N GLU A 734 11.32 16.13 9.88
CA GLU A 734 11.20 15.56 8.54
C GLU A 734 10.37 14.27 8.56
N ALA A 735 10.59 13.40 9.55
CA ALA A 735 9.87 12.15 9.72
C ALA A 735 8.37 12.39 9.96
N ILE A 736 7.99 13.31 10.85
CA ILE A 736 6.56 13.58 11.10
C ILE A 736 5.88 14.19 9.87
N ARG A 737 6.54 15.13 9.18
CA ARG A 737 6.06 15.75 7.93
C ARG A 737 5.76 14.69 6.88
N TRP A 738 6.71 13.78 6.70
CA TRP A 738 6.59 12.68 5.76
C TRP A 738 5.46 11.72 6.13
N GLN A 739 5.37 11.32 7.41
CA GLN A 739 4.34 10.37 7.87
C GLN A 739 2.93 10.96 7.73
N VAL A 740 2.74 12.24 8.06
CA VAL A 740 1.48 12.96 7.90
C VAL A 740 1.10 13.07 6.43
N ARG A 741 2.04 13.46 5.55
CA ARG A 741 1.80 13.54 4.11
C ARG A 741 1.39 12.19 3.52
N ARG A 742 2.07 11.10 3.90
CA ARG A 742 1.70 9.74 3.47
C ARG A 742 0.30 9.34 3.97
N ALA A 743 -0.05 9.67 5.21
CA ALA A 743 -1.39 9.43 5.73
C ALA A 743 -2.45 10.25 4.98
N PHE A 744 -2.18 11.51 4.66
CA PHE A 744 -3.08 12.37 3.89
C PHE A 744 -3.31 11.88 2.46
N LEU A 745 -2.26 11.43 1.78
CA LEU A 745 -2.37 10.81 0.46
C LEU A 745 -3.27 9.57 0.50
N TYR A 746 -3.05 8.70 1.49
CA TYR A 746 -3.91 7.53 1.69
C TYR A 746 -5.37 7.94 1.94
N LEU A 747 -5.64 8.89 2.84
CA LEU A 747 -6.99 9.38 3.10
C LEU A 747 -7.62 10.04 1.87
N HIS A 748 -6.83 10.69 1.02
CA HIS A 748 -7.29 11.22 -0.25
C HIS A 748 -7.72 10.11 -1.22
N GLU A 749 -6.95 9.03 -1.37
CA GLU A 749 -7.38 7.86 -2.16
C GLU A 749 -8.69 7.26 -1.61
N GLU A 750 -8.87 7.25 -0.30
CA GLU A 750 -10.12 6.79 0.34
C GLU A 750 -11.31 7.71 0.03
N CYS A 751 -11.06 9.01 -0.22
CA CYS A 751 -12.06 9.93 -0.76
C CYS A 751 -12.42 9.56 -2.20
N GLU A 752 -11.42 9.28 -3.06
CA GLU A 752 -11.64 8.89 -4.46
C GLU A 752 -12.38 7.55 -4.58
N ARG A 753 -12.12 6.62 -3.65
CA ARG A 753 -12.84 5.34 -3.52
C ARG A 753 -14.27 5.51 -2.99
N GLY A 754 -14.65 6.71 -2.55
CA GLY A 754 -15.97 7.00 -2.00
C GLY A 754 -16.23 6.38 -0.63
N ARG A 755 -15.19 5.98 0.12
CA ARG A 755 -15.34 5.41 1.48
C ARG A 755 -15.31 6.47 2.57
N ILE A 756 -14.72 7.63 2.29
CA ILE A 756 -14.81 8.82 3.13
C ILE A 756 -15.17 10.05 2.27
N SER A 757 -15.77 11.11 2.82
CA SER A 757 -16.08 12.35 2.07
C SER A 757 -15.04 13.46 2.24
N GLY A 758 -14.15 13.33 3.21
CA GLY A 758 -13.09 14.28 3.51
C GLY A 758 -12.25 13.83 4.69
N PHE A 759 -11.15 14.53 4.92
CA PHE A 759 -10.26 14.28 6.05
C PHE A 759 -9.70 15.57 6.65
N GLY A 760 -9.14 15.46 7.85
CA GLY A 760 -8.50 16.53 8.59
C GLY A 760 -7.41 16.02 9.53
N ILE A 761 -6.83 16.92 10.32
CA ILE A 761 -5.79 16.58 11.30
C ILE A 761 -6.06 17.26 12.64
N SER A 762 -5.70 16.61 13.73
CA SER A 762 -5.74 17.25 15.04
C SER A 762 -4.50 18.09 15.31
N CYS A 763 -4.66 19.28 15.90
CA CYS A 763 -3.60 20.20 16.29
C CYS A 763 -3.48 20.24 17.82
N PRO A 764 -2.61 19.42 18.44
CA PRO A 764 -2.38 19.45 19.89
C PRO A 764 -1.58 20.70 20.30
N ASP A 765 -1.72 21.12 21.56
CA ASP A 765 -1.11 22.37 22.04
C ASP A 765 0.40 22.43 21.81
N TRP A 766 1.15 21.34 22.03
CA TRP A 766 2.61 21.35 21.90
C TRP A 766 3.10 21.73 20.48
N LEU A 767 2.29 21.47 19.45
CA LEU A 767 2.58 21.81 18.06
C LEU A 767 2.67 23.34 17.88
N GLU A 768 1.96 24.10 18.72
CA GLU A 768 1.88 25.56 18.68
C GLU A 768 2.85 26.27 19.64
N ILE A 769 3.57 25.53 20.49
CA ILE A 769 4.36 26.10 21.61
C ILE A 769 5.87 25.88 21.44
N LYS A 770 6.29 24.76 20.87
CA LYS A 770 7.69 24.32 20.99
C LYS A 770 8.56 24.68 19.77
N PRO A 771 9.77 25.25 19.96
CA PRO A 771 10.67 25.61 18.86
C PRO A 771 11.16 24.44 18.00
N ARG A 772 11.16 23.21 18.53
CA ARG A 772 11.63 22.00 17.82
C ARG A 772 10.88 21.74 16.50
N TRP A 773 9.61 22.17 16.43
CA TRP A 773 8.70 21.90 15.32
C TRP A 773 8.38 23.18 14.52
N SER A 774 9.28 24.16 14.54
CA SER A 774 9.03 25.48 13.94
C SER A 774 8.74 25.43 12.43
N GLY A 775 9.19 24.39 11.72
CA GLY A 775 8.87 24.17 10.30
C GLY A 775 7.69 23.21 10.06
N PHE A 776 7.05 22.69 11.11
CA PHE A 776 5.82 21.88 11.04
C PHE A 776 4.62 22.65 11.61
N THR A 777 4.13 23.61 10.83
CA THR A 777 2.98 24.46 11.11
C THR A 777 1.76 24.07 10.26
N LEU A 778 0.56 24.55 10.62
CA LEU A 778 -0.65 24.33 9.82
C LEU A 778 -0.48 24.81 8.37
N GLU A 779 0.15 25.96 8.17
CA GLU A 779 0.42 26.54 6.85
C GLU A 779 1.33 25.64 6.03
N THR A 780 2.38 25.09 6.64
CA THR A 780 3.27 24.15 5.95
C THR A 780 2.58 22.83 5.62
N VAL A 781 1.77 22.30 6.56
CA VAL A 781 0.96 21.09 6.31
C VAL A 781 -0.03 21.34 5.18
N HIS A 782 -0.67 22.51 5.14
CA HIS A 782 -1.60 22.86 4.07
C HIS A 782 -0.87 23.01 2.72
N ALA A 783 0.20 23.79 2.66
CA ALA A 783 0.96 24.04 1.43
C ALA A 783 1.50 22.74 0.80
N GLU A 784 1.95 21.80 1.62
CA GLU A 784 2.46 20.51 1.14
C GLU A 784 1.38 19.55 0.63
N ASN A 785 0.11 19.87 0.90
CA ASN A 785 -1.05 19.05 0.59
C ASN A 785 -2.13 19.85 -0.18
N GLU A 786 -1.79 21.01 -0.75
CA GLU A 786 -2.72 21.90 -1.47
C GLU A 786 -3.40 21.21 -2.68
N GLY A 787 -2.77 20.17 -3.22
CA GLY A 787 -3.31 19.33 -4.29
C GLY A 787 -4.29 18.23 -3.86
N LEU A 788 -4.62 18.10 -2.56
CA LEU A 788 -5.49 17.04 -2.04
C LEU A 788 -6.89 17.60 -1.71
N PRO A 789 -7.88 17.58 -2.63
CA PRO A 789 -9.20 18.17 -2.41
C PRO A 789 -10.01 17.56 -1.24
N GLY A 790 -9.53 16.45 -0.67
CA GLY A 790 -10.12 15.84 0.53
C GLY A 790 -9.74 16.51 1.85
N PHE A 791 -8.70 17.35 1.92
CA PHE A 791 -8.27 17.99 3.18
C PHE A 791 -9.16 19.20 3.51
N GLN A 792 -9.95 19.10 4.58
CA GLN A 792 -11.07 20.02 4.82
C GLN A 792 -11.08 20.68 6.21
N ALA A 793 -10.41 20.10 7.21
CA ALA A 793 -10.59 20.55 8.59
C ALA A 793 -9.40 20.31 9.52
N ILE A 794 -9.42 21.07 10.62
CA ILE A 794 -8.59 20.83 11.80
C ILE A 794 -9.45 20.58 13.04
N GLU A 795 -8.95 19.72 13.92
CA GLU A 795 -9.52 19.47 15.25
C GLU A 795 -8.54 19.95 16.33
N PHE A 796 -9.01 20.65 17.37
CA PHE A 796 -8.15 21.08 18.49
C PHE A 796 -8.93 21.11 19.80
N SER A 797 -8.22 21.09 20.94
CA SER A 797 -8.82 21.28 22.25
C SER A 797 -8.92 22.78 22.57
N ALA A 798 -10.10 23.27 22.97
CA ALA A 798 -10.26 24.67 23.36
C ALA A 798 -11.42 24.88 24.34
N ASN A 799 -11.25 25.86 25.24
CA ASN A 799 -12.32 26.44 26.05
C ASN A 799 -11.94 27.87 26.48
N PHE A 800 -12.75 28.54 27.30
CA PHE A 800 -12.48 29.93 27.71
C PHE A 800 -11.31 30.10 28.70
N ILE A 801 -10.72 28.99 29.19
CA ILE A 801 -9.48 28.98 29.99
C ILE A 801 -8.30 28.57 29.11
N HIS A 802 -8.48 27.51 28.31
CA HIS A 802 -7.53 27.05 27.29
C HIS A 802 -7.88 27.70 25.96
N ASP A 803 -7.67 29.02 25.88
CA ASP A 803 -8.13 29.87 24.80
C ASP A 803 -7.14 30.01 23.63
N ARG A 804 -5.90 29.54 23.78
CA ARG A 804 -4.79 29.82 22.85
C ARG A 804 -5.10 29.56 21.37
N ALA A 805 -5.77 28.47 21.03
CA ALA A 805 -6.15 28.16 19.65
C ALA A 805 -7.07 29.22 19.03
N VAL A 806 -7.81 29.95 19.87
CA VAL A 806 -8.89 30.85 19.49
C VAL A 806 -8.54 32.33 19.77
N ALA A 807 -7.84 32.63 20.86
CA ALA A 807 -7.40 33.97 21.26
C ALA A 807 -5.96 34.30 20.81
N GLY A 808 -5.16 33.31 20.42
CA GLY A 808 -3.76 33.47 20.03
C GLY A 808 -2.82 33.76 21.21
N SER A 809 -1.54 33.96 20.91
CA SER A 809 -0.49 34.28 21.90
C SER A 809 -0.31 35.79 22.13
N GLY A 810 -1.17 36.62 21.52
CA GLY A 810 -1.01 38.08 21.46
C GLY A 810 0.01 38.57 20.43
N LYS A 811 0.68 37.67 19.69
CA LYS A 811 1.62 37.98 18.60
C LYS A 811 1.21 37.25 17.32
N GLY A 812 0.24 37.80 16.58
CA GLY A 812 -0.23 37.24 15.30
C GLY A 812 -1.61 36.56 15.38
N PRO A 813 -2.13 36.06 14.25
CA PRO A 813 -3.45 35.43 14.18
C PRO A 813 -3.51 34.12 14.97
N SER A 814 -4.67 33.85 15.56
CA SER A 814 -5.00 32.59 16.23
C SER A 814 -4.96 31.39 15.27
N LEU A 815 -4.95 30.17 15.81
CA LEU A 815 -5.04 28.94 14.98
C LEU A 815 -6.35 28.91 14.17
N VAL A 816 -7.46 29.37 14.76
CA VAL A 816 -8.75 29.47 14.07
C VAL A 816 -8.71 30.46 12.90
N GLU A 817 -8.12 31.63 13.09
CA GLU A 817 -7.98 32.64 12.01
C GLU A 817 -7.10 32.13 10.88
N ARG A 818 -5.98 31.47 11.21
CA ARG A 818 -5.07 30.85 10.23
C ARG A 818 -5.75 29.75 9.44
N ALA A 819 -6.43 28.81 10.10
CA ALA A 819 -7.18 27.74 9.44
C ALA A 819 -8.20 28.29 8.44
N LYS A 820 -8.94 29.34 8.84
CA LYS A 820 -9.90 30.00 7.95
C LYS A 820 -9.26 30.69 6.77
N SER A 821 -8.10 31.32 6.95
CA SER A 821 -7.36 31.94 5.84
C SER A 821 -6.92 30.92 4.78
N LEU A 822 -6.76 29.65 5.18
CA LEU A 822 -6.46 28.51 4.31
C LEU A 822 -7.72 27.80 3.80
N GLY A 823 -8.92 28.29 4.12
CA GLY A 823 -10.18 27.64 3.71
C GLY A 823 -10.56 26.39 4.51
N LEU A 824 -9.83 26.07 5.58
CA LEU A 824 -10.10 24.92 6.45
C LEU A 824 -11.19 25.23 7.47
N LYS A 825 -12.00 24.21 7.79
CA LYS A 825 -13.03 24.25 8.83
C LYS A 825 -12.44 23.89 10.19
N THR A 826 -13.07 24.38 11.25
CA THR A 826 -12.54 24.29 12.62
C THR A 826 -13.46 23.52 13.57
N ILE A 827 -12.90 22.52 14.26
CA ILE A 827 -13.62 21.69 15.22
C ILE A 827 -12.94 21.82 16.59
N ALA A 828 -13.68 22.30 17.59
CA ALA A 828 -13.20 22.35 18.96
C ALA A 828 -13.71 21.14 19.77
N GLY A 829 -12.79 20.38 20.34
CA GLY A 829 -13.03 19.32 21.31
C GLY A 829 -12.82 19.77 22.76
N ARG A 830 -13.31 18.95 23.69
CA ARG A 830 -13.12 19.11 25.16
C ARG A 830 -13.52 20.49 25.73
N PRO A 831 -14.67 21.08 25.34
CA PRO A 831 -15.06 22.42 25.80
C PRO A 831 -15.31 22.51 27.32
N TYR A 832 -15.51 21.37 27.99
CA TYR A 832 -15.84 21.32 29.40
C TYR A 832 -14.69 20.90 30.31
N ARG A 833 -13.50 20.61 29.77
CA ARG A 833 -12.35 20.16 30.59
C ARG A 833 -11.23 21.18 30.53
N ALA A 834 -10.86 21.71 31.69
CA ALA A 834 -9.71 22.60 31.84
C ALA A 834 -8.74 22.09 32.89
N VAL A 835 -7.53 22.64 32.88
CA VAL A 835 -6.53 22.45 33.94
C VAL A 835 -6.23 23.83 34.49
N VAL A 836 -6.52 24.06 35.77
CA VAL A 836 -6.31 25.33 36.46
C VAL A 836 -5.33 25.07 37.59
N GLU A 837 -4.17 25.75 37.58
CA GLU A 837 -3.13 25.60 38.60
C GLU A 837 -2.63 24.15 38.79
N GLY A 838 -2.61 23.37 37.70
CA GLY A 838 -2.19 21.97 37.71
C GLY A 838 -3.31 20.97 38.06
N GLU A 839 -4.52 21.44 38.35
CA GLU A 839 -5.65 20.59 38.71
C GLU A 839 -6.72 20.56 37.60
N GLY A 840 -7.24 19.37 37.31
CA GLY A 840 -8.33 19.20 36.34
C GLY A 840 -9.66 19.70 36.88
N VAL A 841 -10.28 20.64 36.16
CA VAL A 841 -11.58 21.26 36.50
C VAL A 841 -12.58 20.98 35.37
N LEU A 842 -13.81 20.59 35.74
CA LEU A 842 -14.92 20.46 34.80
C LEU A 842 -15.75 21.75 34.77
N LEU A 843 -15.88 22.37 33.60
CA LEU A 843 -16.53 23.67 33.39
C LEU A 843 -18.04 23.52 33.18
N ILE A 844 -18.73 22.89 34.14
CA ILE A 844 -20.17 22.64 34.10
C ILE A 844 -20.81 23.12 35.41
N ASP A 845 -21.97 23.77 35.32
CA ASP A 845 -22.83 24.09 36.46
C ASP A 845 -23.67 22.88 36.84
N TYR A 846 -23.73 22.55 38.13
CA TYR A 846 -24.49 21.43 38.64
C TYR A 846 -25.67 21.93 39.49
N PRO A 847 -26.89 21.37 39.33
CA PRO A 847 -28.02 21.71 40.17
C PRO A 847 -27.78 21.29 41.63
N GLU A 848 -28.04 22.20 42.57
CA GLU A 848 -28.06 21.90 44.01
C GLU A 848 -29.33 21.10 44.34
N SER A 849 -29.29 19.77 44.27
CA SER A 849 -30.40 18.97 44.80
C SER A 849 -29.98 17.65 45.43
N GLU A 850 -30.66 17.35 46.54
CA GLU A 850 -30.70 16.12 47.35
C GLU A 850 -29.60 15.95 48.42
N SER A 851 -29.63 16.84 49.42
CA SER A 851 -28.94 16.69 50.71
C SER A 851 -29.78 15.98 51.78
N GLY A 852 -30.98 15.52 51.46
CA GLY A 852 -31.88 14.88 52.43
C GLY A 852 -31.56 13.40 52.68
N ASN A 853 -31.12 13.07 53.90
CA ASN A 853 -31.06 11.73 54.49
C ASN A 853 -29.91 10.77 54.12
N ARG A 854 -28.77 11.30 53.66
CA ARG A 854 -27.61 10.49 53.22
C ARG A 854 -26.97 9.64 54.32
N GLY A 855 -26.86 10.15 55.54
CA GLY A 855 -26.31 9.40 56.68
C GLY A 855 -27.11 8.12 56.97
N GLN A 856 -28.45 8.24 56.98
CA GLN A 856 -29.35 7.10 57.18
C GLN A 856 -29.30 6.10 56.02
N LYS A 857 -29.16 6.57 54.78
CA LYS A 857 -28.96 5.68 53.62
C LYS A 857 -27.63 4.92 53.67
N TRP A 858 -26.55 5.55 54.14
CA TRP A 858 -25.26 4.88 54.34
C TRP A 858 -25.32 3.80 55.42
N ASP A 859 -26.00 4.08 56.54
CA ASP A 859 -26.19 3.08 57.60
C ASP A 859 -27.02 1.89 57.09
N TRP A 860 -28.13 2.15 56.39
CA TRP A 860 -28.93 1.10 55.77
C TRP A 860 -28.14 0.27 54.74
N LEU A 861 -27.34 0.93 53.89
CA LEU A 861 -26.51 0.26 52.88
C LEU A 861 -25.47 -0.69 53.49
N LEU A 862 -24.78 -0.26 54.55
CA LEU A 862 -23.78 -1.08 55.24
C LEU A 862 -24.41 -2.28 55.95
N ASP A 863 -25.67 -2.17 56.37
CA ASP A 863 -26.44 -3.28 56.95
C ASP A 863 -26.93 -4.26 55.88
N GLU A 864 -27.44 -3.78 54.74
CA GLU A 864 -27.82 -4.63 53.59
C GLU A 864 -26.63 -5.45 53.07
N LEU A 865 -25.47 -4.83 52.90
CA LEU A 865 -24.24 -5.52 52.48
C LEU A 865 -23.79 -6.57 53.52
N LYS A 866 -24.02 -6.32 54.81
CA LYS A 866 -23.71 -7.28 55.88
C LYS A 866 -24.65 -8.49 55.83
N GLU A 867 -25.94 -8.28 55.61
CA GLU A 867 -26.91 -9.37 55.45
C GLU A 867 -26.62 -10.19 54.19
N LEU A 868 -26.20 -9.52 53.12
CA LEU A 868 -25.76 -10.14 51.88
C LEU A 868 -24.57 -11.09 52.11
N GLU A 869 -23.50 -10.59 52.74
CA GLU A 869 -22.32 -11.38 53.11
C GLU A 869 -22.68 -12.57 54.02
N THR A 870 -23.64 -12.38 54.94
CA THR A 870 -24.11 -13.42 55.85
C THR A 870 -24.88 -14.52 55.10
N ARG A 871 -25.74 -14.17 54.13
CA ARG A 871 -26.47 -15.14 53.31
C ARG A 871 -25.55 -15.99 52.45
N ILE A 872 -24.51 -15.40 51.84
CA ILE A 872 -23.48 -16.15 51.11
C ILE A 872 -22.84 -17.18 52.06
N HIS A 873 -22.46 -16.74 53.26
CA HIS A 873 -21.81 -17.61 54.24
C HIS A 873 -22.70 -18.78 54.70
N LEU A 874 -23.99 -18.54 54.94
CA LEU A 874 -24.95 -19.56 55.38
C LEU A 874 -25.30 -20.57 54.28
N ASN A 875 -25.49 -20.11 53.04
CA ASN A 875 -25.78 -21.00 51.90
C ASN A 875 -24.60 -21.93 51.58
N SER A 876 -23.36 -21.46 51.77
CA SER A 876 -22.18 -22.31 51.61
C SER A 876 -21.99 -23.33 52.73
N MET A 877 -22.55 -23.10 53.94
CA MET A 877 -22.50 -24.04 55.08
C MET A 877 -23.60 -25.12 55.02
N ALA A 878 -24.72 -24.86 54.33
CA ALA A 878 -25.83 -25.80 54.20
C ALA A 878 -25.47 -27.08 53.41
N ASP A 879 -24.38 -27.04 52.64
CA ASP A 879 -23.83 -28.16 51.85
C ASP A 879 -22.76 -28.98 52.63
N GLY A 880 -22.68 -28.79 53.95
CA GLY A 880 -21.89 -29.60 54.88
C GLY A 880 -20.37 -29.32 54.91
N ARG A 881 -19.88 -28.31 54.18
CA ARG A 881 -18.45 -27.96 54.06
C ARG A 881 -18.18 -26.52 54.53
N ASN A 882 -17.01 -26.26 55.12
CA ASN A 882 -16.63 -24.91 55.55
C ASN A 882 -16.26 -24.05 54.33
N LEU A 883 -16.91 -22.87 54.16
CA LEU A 883 -16.67 -21.95 53.05
C LEU A 883 -15.18 -21.63 52.85
N LYS A 884 -14.42 -21.52 53.95
CA LYS A 884 -12.98 -21.26 53.88
C LYS A 884 -12.21 -22.40 53.20
N GLU A 885 -12.51 -23.63 53.58
CA GLU A 885 -11.86 -24.84 53.03
C GLU A 885 -12.25 -25.05 51.55
N VAL A 886 -13.49 -24.76 51.19
CA VAL A 886 -14.00 -24.88 49.81
C VAL A 886 -13.30 -23.89 48.88
N LEU A 887 -13.15 -22.63 49.32
CA LEU A 887 -12.45 -21.60 48.55
C LEU A 887 -10.95 -21.94 48.41
N GLU A 888 -10.31 -22.40 49.50
CA GLU A 888 -8.91 -22.86 49.46
C GLU A 888 -8.69 -24.05 48.50
N GLN A 889 -9.59 -25.04 48.48
CA GLN A 889 -9.52 -26.19 47.56
C GLN A 889 -9.66 -25.79 46.09
N ALA A 890 -10.45 -24.76 45.79
CA ALA A 890 -10.57 -24.21 44.45
C ALA A 890 -9.44 -23.22 44.10
N SER A 891 -8.46 -23.02 44.99
CA SER A 891 -7.41 -22.00 44.87
C SER A 891 -7.95 -20.56 44.75
N ILE A 892 -9.11 -20.30 45.36
CA ILE A 892 -9.82 -19.03 45.38
C ILE A 892 -9.56 -18.32 46.72
N PRO A 893 -9.06 -17.06 46.75
CA PRO A 893 -8.83 -16.32 47.99
C PRO A 893 -10.10 -16.13 48.83
N SER A 894 -10.02 -16.34 50.15
CA SER A 894 -11.17 -16.49 51.06
C SER A 894 -11.28 -15.39 52.13
N PRO A 895 -12.49 -14.86 52.37
CA PRO A 895 -13.23 -13.97 51.49
C PRO A 895 -12.86 -12.49 51.75
N PHE A 896 -12.97 -11.66 50.72
CA PHE A 896 -12.84 -10.22 50.83
C PHE A 896 -14.19 -9.62 51.28
N LYS A 897 -14.25 -8.99 52.44
CA LYS A 897 -15.47 -8.36 52.96
C LYS A 897 -15.67 -7.02 52.27
N PHE A 898 -16.64 -6.94 51.37
CA PHE A 898 -16.94 -5.75 50.58
C PHE A 898 -17.25 -4.56 51.48
N ARG A 899 -17.92 -4.81 52.61
CA ARG A 899 -18.19 -3.81 53.64
C ARG A 899 -16.93 -3.14 54.19
N ASP A 900 -15.92 -3.92 54.59
CA ASP A 900 -14.74 -3.42 55.31
C ASP A 900 -13.90 -2.42 54.48
N LEU A 901 -14.09 -2.41 53.16
CA LEU A 901 -13.38 -1.50 52.25
C LEU A 901 -14.19 -0.28 51.86
N LEU A 902 -15.51 -0.33 52.03
CA LEU A 902 -16.41 0.80 51.81
C LEU A 902 -16.56 1.66 53.07
N GLU A 903 -16.32 1.08 54.25
CA GLU A 903 -16.34 1.79 55.54
C GLU A 903 -15.41 3.03 55.56
N PRO A 904 -14.16 2.99 55.03
CA PRO A 904 -13.30 4.19 54.95
C PRO A 904 -13.81 5.26 53.97
N VAL A 905 -14.60 4.86 52.96
CA VAL A 905 -15.15 5.76 51.93
C VAL A 905 -16.33 6.57 52.47
N ARG A 906 -17.04 6.07 53.48
CA ARG A 906 -18.24 6.69 54.06
C ARG A 906 -18.06 8.17 54.41
N ASN A 907 -16.93 8.51 55.05
CA ASN A 907 -16.60 9.88 55.49
C ASN A 907 -15.55 10.56 54.60
N PHE A 908 -15.20 9.94 53.47
CA PHE A 908 -14.21 10.47 52.56
C PHE A 908 -14.78 11.65 51.78
N LEU A 909 -14.01 12.75 51.76
CA LEU A 909 -14.24 13.93 50.94
C LEU A 909 -13.06 14.04 49.97
N PRO A 910 -13.28 13.90 48.65
CA PRO A 910 -12.20 14.00 47.68
C PRO A 910 -11.76 15.46 47.54
N GLU A 911 -10.47 15.75 47.74
CA GLU A 911 -9.94 17.12 47.63
C GLU A 911 -9.53 17.48 46.19
N SER A 912 -9.43 16.49 45.30
CA SER A 912 -9.09 16.70 43.89
C SER A 912 -9.75 15.68 42.96
N THR A 913 -9.86 16.02 41.68
CA THR A 913 -10.36 15.11 40.63
C THR A 913 -9.53 13.83 40.53
N ARG A 914 -8.21 13.93 40.79
CA ARG A 914 -7.31 12.78 40.80
C ARG A 914 -7.65 11.83 41.94
N GLN A 915 -7.80 12.37 43.15
CA GLN A 915 -8.13 11.58 44.34
C GLN A 915 -9.54 10.96 44.24
N LEU A 916 -10.50 11.69 43.66
CA LEU A 916 -11.83 11.15 43.34
C LEU A 916 -11.72 9.97 42.37
N ASN A 917 -11.00 10.12 41.27
CA ASN A 917 -10.85 9.05 40.28
C ASN A 917 -10.10 7.84 40.87
N GLU A 918 -9.04 8.05 41.64
CA GLU A 918 -8.31 6.97 42.32
C GLU A 918 -9.24 6.18 43.25
N VAL A 919 -10.09 6.87 44.03
CA VAL A 919 -11.06 6.20 44.91
C VAL A 919 -12.17 5.50 44.12
N LEU A 920 -12.72 6.13 43.08
CA LEU A 920 -13.74 5.49 42.22
C LEU A 920 -13.20 4.27 41.49
N ASP A 921 -11.97 4.33 40.99
CA ASP A 921 -11.30 3.21 40.34
C ASP A 921 -11.00 2.10 41.33
N ASN A 922 -10.59 2.43 42.56
CA ASN A 922 -10.41 1.44 43.63
C ASN A 922 -11.72 0.74 43.98
N ILE A 923 -12.84 1.47 44.16
CA ILE A 923 -14.16 0.89 44.43
C ILE A 923 -14.59 -0.04 43.30
N ARG A 924 -14.39 0.38 42.05
CA ARG A 924 -14.72 -0.44 40.87
C ARG A 924 -13.83 -1.68 40.75
N GLN A 925 -12.53 -1.54 40.95
CA GLN A 925 -11.62 -2.69 40.93
C GLN A 925 -11.99 -3.70 42.01
N VAL A 926 -12.37 -3.23 43.19
CA VAL A 926 -12.87 -4.07 44.29
C VAL A 926 -14.16 -4.80 43.88
N TYR A 927 -15.13 -4.10 43.30
CA TYR A 927 -16.36 -4.72 42.78
C TYR A 927 -16.06 -5.77 41.70
N PHE A 928 -15.23 -5.44 40.70
CA PHE A 928 -14.90 -6.38 39.62
C PHE A 928 -14.16 -7.62 40.13
N ARG A 929 -13.24 -7.45 41.09
CA ARG A 929 -12.59 -8.60 41.74
C ARG A 929 -13.60 -9.45 42.50
N ALA A 930 -14.53 -8.83 43.23
CA ALA A 930 -15.58 -9.54 43.96
C ALA A 930 -16.53 -10.29 43.02
N ARG A 931 -16.98 -9.66 41.92
CA ARG A 931 -17.83 -10.29 40.91
C ARG A 931 -17.13 -11.45 40.21
N SER A 932 -15.88 -11.25 39.78
CA SER A 932 -15.09 -12.32 39.15
C SER A 932 -14.86 -13.50 40.10
N LEU A 933 -14.63 -13.22 41.38
CA LEU A 933 -14.53 -14.26 42.41
C LEU A 933 -15.85 -15.03 42.52
N GLY A 934 -16.98 -14.32 42.56
CA GLY A 934 -18.30 -14.93 42.63
C GLY A 934 -18.66 -15.75 41.38
N GLU A 935 -18.29 -15.30 40.18
CA GLU A 935 -18.47 -16.07 38.94
C GLU A 935 -17.69 -17.39 38.98
N GLN A 936 -16.47 -17.40 39.54
CA GLN A 936 -15.71 -18.63 39.75
C GLN A 936 -16.39 -19.56 40.76
N ILE A 937 -17.01 -19.01 41.81
CA ILE A 937 -17.79 -19.77 42.81
C ILE A 937 -19.04 -20.40 42.15
N VAL A 938 -19.74 -19.67 41.28
CA VAL A 938 -20.88 -20.18 40.49
C VAL A 938 -20.45 -21.26 39.51
N GLN A 939 -19.33 -21.07 38.78
CA GLN A 939 -18.78 -22.08 37.88
C GLN A 939 -18.37 -23.36 38.62
N ALA A 940 -17.84 -23.22 39.84
CA ALA A 940 -17.56 -24.34 40.74
C ALA A 940 -18.83 -24.99 41.33
N ARG A 941 -20.03 -24.49 40.98
CA ARG A 941 -21.36 -24.94 41.44
C ARG A 941 -21.57 -24.82 42.95
N LEU A 942 -20.91 -23.86 43.57
CA LEU A 942 -20.96 -23.63 45.02
C LEU A 942 -21.99 -22.56 45.42
N TRP A 943 -22.57 -21.88 44.44
CA TRP A 943 -23.58 -20.86 44.62
C TRP A 943 -24.52 -20.85 43.40
N ASP A 944 -25.82 -20.71 43.67
CA ASP A 944 -26.88 -20.61 42.67
C ASP A 944 -26.69 -19.39 41.75
N PRO A 945 -26.69 -19.57 40.41
CA PRO A 945 -26.49 -18.49 39.44
C PRO A 945 -27.53 -17.38 39.52
N VAL A 946 -28.80 -17.70 39.79
CA VAL A 946 -29.88 -16.71 39.85
C VAL A 946 -29.70 -15.81 41.07
N SER A 947 -29.43 -16.42 42.22
CA SER A 947 -29.12 -15.72 43.48
C SER A 947 -27.82 -14.90 43.40
N PHE A 948 -26.86 -15.34 42.56
CA PHE A 948 -25.63 -14.59 42.28
C PHE A 948 -25.90 -13.34 41.45
N ASP A 949 -26.66 -13.45 40.36
CA ASP A 949 -26.99 -12.32 39.50
C ASP A 949 -27.82 -11.27 40.25
N GLU A 950 -28.89 -11.68 40.95
CA GLU A 950 -29.71 -10.77 41.78
C GLU A 950 -28.87 -10.01 42.82
N MET A 951 -27.89 -10.71 43.41
CA MET A 951 -27.01 -10.16 44.43
C MET A 951 -26.01 -9.15 43.86
N PHE A 952 -25.36 -9.46 42.73
CA PHE A 952 -24.37 -8.58 42.14
C PHE A 952 -24.98 -7.42 41.36
N ASP A 953 -26.22 -7.56 40.87
CA ASP A 953 -27.01 -6.45 40.33
C ASP A 953 -27.38 -5.46 41.44
N THR A 954 -27.77 -5.97 42.62
CA THR A 954 -28.02 -5.13 43.80
C THR A 954 -26.74 -4.42 44.27
N ALA A 955 -25.61 -5.12 44.30
CA ALA A 955 -24.31 -4.52 44.65
C ALA A 955 -23.85 -3.48 43.62
N GLU A 956 -24.12 -3.69 42.32
CA GLU A 956 -23.82 -2.72 41.26
C GLU A 956 -24.62 -1.43 41.44
N GLN A 957 -25.92 -1.53 41.75
CA GLN A 957 -26.76 -0.37 42.07
C GLN A 957 -26.18 0.45 43.24
N TYR A 958 -25.62 -0.23 44.24
CA TYR A 958 -24.96 0.43 45.37
C TYR A 958 -23.61 1.04 45.01
N VAL A 959 -22.78 0.39 44.20
CA VAL A 959 -21.52 0.96 43.69
C VAL A 959 -21.80 2.21 42.87
N ASP A 960 -22.83 2.18 42.03
CA ASP A 960 -23.27 3.34 41.27
C ASP A 960 -23.77 4.45 42.17
N TRP A 961 -24.56 4.13 43.19
CA TRP A 961 -25.03 5.11 44.17
C TRP A 961 -23.87 5.74 44.96
N ILE A 962 -22.90 4.95 45.46
CA ILE A 962 -21.71 5.45 46.15
C ILE A 962 -20.89 6.34 45.21
N SER A 963 -20.70 5.90 43.97
CA SER A 963 -19.99 6.66 42.95
C SER A 963 -20.68 7.99 42.67
N GLN A 964 -22.01 8.02 42.65
CA GLN A 964 -22.81 9.23 42.50
C GLN A 964 -22.69 10.12 43.75
N ASP A 965 -22.79 9.58 44.97
CA ASP A 965 -22.69 10.35 46.21
C ASP A 965 -21.30 11.00 46.34
N LEU A 966 -20.21 10.29 46.08
CA LEU A 966 -18.85 10.84 46.07
C LEU A 966 -18.68 11.95 45.04
N LYS A 967 -19.23 11.76 43.83
CA LYS A 967 -19.24 12.80 42.80
C LYS A 967 -20.05 14.01 43.25
N ILE A 968 -21.20 13.82 43.90
CA ILE A 968 -22.03 14.92 44.41
C ILE A 968 -21.31 15.67 45.55
N ARG A 969 -20.59 14.98 46.44
CA ARG A 969 -19.79 15.62 47.50
C ARG A 969 -18.63 16.44 46.93
N PHE A 970 -17.86 15.86 46.01
CA PHE A 970 -16.83 16.58 45.25
C PHE A 970 -17.40 17.79 44.49
N GLN A 971 -18.63 17.64 43.99
CA GLN A 971 -19.33 18.68 43.26
C GLN A 971 -19.70 19.88 44.15
N GLN A 972 -20.15 19.62 45.39
CA GLN A 972 -20.49 20.67 46.35
C GLN A 972 -19.26 21.52 46.71
N GLU A 973 -18.08 20.92 46.83
CA GLU A 973 -16.82 21.66 47.03
C GLU A 973 -16.39 22.42 45.76
N SER A 974 -16.55 21.81 44.57
CA SER A 974 -16.20 22.41 43.27
C SER A 974 -17.08 23.61 42.88
N ASN A 975 -18.33 23.70 43.34
CA ASN A 975 -19.26 24.78 43.00
C ASN A 975 -18.74 26.18 43.40
N SER A 976 -17.94 26.29 44.46
CA SER A 976 -17.30 27.55 44.85
C SER A 976 -16.28 28.05 43.81
N ARG A 977 -15.49 27.13 43.24
CA ARG A 977 -14.51 27.40 42.19
C ARG A 977 -15.18 27.72 40.86
N ILE A 978 -16.28 27.05 40.54
CA ILE A 978 -17.10 27.32 39.34
C ILE A 978 -17.75 28.71 39.39
N LYS A 979 -18.31 29.11 40.53
CA LYS A 979 -18.83 30.48 40.73
C LYS A 979 -17.73 31.54 40.56
N SER A 980 -16.54 31.31 41.10
CA SER A 980 -15.37 32.19 40.91
C SER A 980 -14.93 32.30 39.45
N LEU A 981 -14.87 31.17 38.73
CA LEU A 981 -14.54 31.16 37.30
C LEU A 981 -15.61 31.85 36.45
N ARG A 982 -16.91 31.67 36.76
CA ARG A 982 -17.99 32.41 36.09
C ARG A 982 -17.79 33.91 36.23
N GLU A 983 -17.61 34.41 37.45
CA GLU A 983 -17.46 35.85 37.68
C GLU A 983 -16.21 36.41 36.99
N ARG A 984 -15.11 35.62 36.95
CA ARG A 984 -13.87 36.02 36.29
C ARG A 984 -13.99 36.14 34.77
N TYR A 985 -14.62 35.18 34.10
CA TYR A 985 -14.63 35.09 32.63
C TYR A 985 -15.93 35.60 31.99
N PHE A 986 -17.03 35.61 32.75
CA PHE A 986 -18.36 36.04 32.30
C PHE A 986 -19.03 36.94 33.37
N PRO A 987 -18.39 38.05 33.78
CA PRO A 987 -18.91 38.93 34.83
C PRO A 987 -20.31 39.45 34.49
N GLY A 988 -21.22 39.41 35.46
CA GLY A 988 -22.60 39.89 35.29
C GLY A 988 -23.51 39.01 34.42
N SER A 989 -23.09 37.80 34.06
CA SER A 989 -23.95 36.83 33.37
C SER A 989 -25.09 36.33 34.29
N PRO A 990 -26.32 36.14 33.79
CA PRO A 990 -27.42 35.63 34.62
C PRO A 990 -27.12 34.23 35.17
N GLU A 991 -27.34 34.01 36.48
CA GLU A 991 -27.16 32.69 37.11
C GLU A 991 -28.02 31.58 36.47
N ALA A 992 -29.13 31.97 35.80
CA ALA A 992 -30.00 31.05 35.08
C ALA A 992 -29.38 30.47 33.80
N ILE A 993 -28.30 31.05 33.26
CA ILE A 993 -27.60 30.55 32.05
C ILE A 993 -26.39 29.75 32.49
N PRO A 994 -26.36 28.41 32.29
CA PRO A 994 -25.26 27.59 32.78
C PRO A 994 -23.88 27.95 32.21
N LEU A 995 -22.82 27.79 33.01
CA LEU A 995 -21.44 28.11 32.63
C LEU A 995 -20.99 27.38 31.35
N GLN A 996 -21.39 26.12 31.17
CA GLN A 996 -21.09 25.33 29.97
C GLN A 996 -21.69 25.95 28.70
N VAL A 997 -22.86 26.59 28.80
CA VAL A 997 -23.51 27.29 27.68
C VAL A 997 -22.74 28.55 27.32
N LEU A 998 -22.33 29.33 28.34
CA LEU A 998 -21.49 30.52 28.14
C LEU A 998 -20.16 30.16 27.47
N GLY A 999 -19.52 29.08 27.91
CA GLY A 999 -18.26 28.61 27.34
C GLY A 999 -18.36 28.14 25.88
N VAL A 1000 -19.40 27.38 25.54
CA VAL A 1000 -19.65 26.96 24.15
C VAL A 1000 -19.97 28.16 23.27
N LYS A 1001 -20.83 29.07 23.73
CA LYS A 1001 -21.13 30.31 23.01
C LYS A 1001 -19.86 31.12 22.76
N TRP A 1002 -19.01 31.25 23.78
CA TRP A 1002 -17.74 31.98 23.70
C TRP A 1002 -16.80 31.44 22.61
N LEU A 1003 -16.74 30.10 22.43
CA LEU A 1003 -15.99 29.47 21.34
C LEU A 1003 -16.60 29.78 19.97
N LEU A 1004 -17.93 29.65 19.86
CA LEU A 1004 -18.66 29.87 18.62
C LEU A 1004 -18.60 31.33 18.15
N ASP A 1005 -18.62 32.29 19.09
CA ASP A 1005 -18.50 33.73 18.82
C ASP A 1005 -17.11 34.10 18.27
N ARG A 1006 -16.08 33.32 18.60
CA ARG A 1006 -14.71 33.48 18.08
C ARG A 1006 -14.43 32.67 16.82
N GLY A 1007 -15.49 32.21 16.16
CA GLY A 1007 -15.39 31.67 14.82
C GLY A 1007 -15.17 30.16 14.74
N VAL A 1008 -15.21 29.41 15.84
CA VAL A 1008 -15.22 27.94 15.77
C VAL A 1008 -16.46 27.48 14.98
N ASP A 1009 -16.28 26.56 14.02
CA ASP A 1009 -17.38 26.07 13.18
C ASP A 1009 -18.22 25.03 13.92
N ILE A 1010 -17.58 24.05 14.56
CA ILE A 1010 -18.24 22.97 15.32
C ILE A 1010 -17.61 22.84 16.72
N VAL A 1011 -18.45 22.73 17.75
CA VAL A 1011 -18.03 22.40 19.13
C VAL A 1011 -18.56 21.02 19.53
N LEU A 1012 -17.65 20.10 19.84
CA LEU A 1012 -17.95 18.74 20.29
C LEU A 1012 -18.07 18.73 21.83
N SER A 1013 -19.29 18.86 22.33
CA SER A 1013 -19.60 19.01 23.76
C SER A 1013 -19.66 17.69 24.53
N GLY A 1014 -19.39 16.56 23.88
CA GLY A 1014 -19.30 15.26 24.54
C GLY A 1014 -20.58 14.81 25.25
N MET A 1015 -21.75 15.37 24.92
CA MET A 1015 -23.07 15.22 25.56
C MET A 1015 -23.36 13.80 26.12
N THR A 1016 -22.83 13.48 27.30
CA THR A 1016 -22.88 12.13 27.92
C THR A 1016 -24.23 11.79 28.53
N ARG A 1017 -25.16 12.74 28.59
CA ARG A 1017 -26.46 12.58 29.24
C ARG A 1017 -27.55 13.25 28.41
N ARG A 1018 -28.77 12.74 28.56
CA ARG A 1018 -29.97 13.27 27.90
C ARG A 1018 -30.18 14.76 28.17
N GLU A 1019 -29.88 15.23 29.38
CA GLU A 1019 -30.04 16.64 29.77
C GLU A 1019 -29.09 17.55 28.98
N TYR A 1020 -27.88 17.08 28.68
CA TYR A 1020 -26.89 17.83 27.92
C TYR A 1020 -27.28 17.97 26.45
N VAL A 1021 -27.95 16.96 25.89
CA VAL A 1021 -28.55 17.06 24.55
C VAL A 1021 -29.66 18.10 24.54
N ALA A 1022 -30.54 18.11 25.55
CA ALA A 1022 -31.60 19.10 25.67
C ALA A 1022 -31.05 20.53 25.85
N GLU A 1023 -29.97 20.70 26.61
CA GLU A 1023 -29.25 21.96 26.76
C GLU A 1023 -28.62 22.44 25.44
N ALA A 1024 -27.97 21.54 24.71
CA ALA A 1024 -27.42 21.86 23.38
C ALA A 1024 -28.51 22.27 22.39
N CYS A 1025 -29.68 21.64 22.42
CA CYS A 1025 -30.83 22.05 21.59
C CYS A 1025 -31.34 23.44 21.96
N ARG A 1026 -31.42 23.75 23.26
CA ARG A 1026 -31.78 25.10 23.74
C ARG A 1026 -30.78 26.14 23.28
N LEU A 1027 -29.49 25.82 23.35
CA LEU A 1027 -28.42 26.70 22.87
C LEU A 1027 -28.49 26.92 21.35
N LEU A 1028 -28.76 25.86 20.58
CA LEU A 1028 -28.96 25.94 19.14
C LEU A 1028 -30.08 26.92 18.76
N ASN A 1029 -31.23 26.83 19.45
CA ASN A 1029 -32.39 27.70 19.23
C ASN A 1029 -32.20 29.12 19.79
N ALA A 1030 -31.33 29.31 20.80
CA ALA A 1030 -31.05 30.63 21.33
C ALA A 1030 -30.32 31.54 20.32
N PHE A 1031 -29.66 30.96 19.30
CA PHE A 1031 -29.08 31.70 18.18
C PHE A 1031 -30.13 32.29 17.20
N ASP A 1032 -31.39 31.82 17.21
CA ASP A 1032 -32.47 32.37 16.36
C ASP A 1032 -33.06 33.67 16.94
N ASN A 1033 -32.84 33.96 18.23
CA ASN A 1033 -33.41 35.11 18.94
C ASN A 1033 -32.40 36.25 19.21
N SER A 1034 -31.21 36.19 18.60
CA SER A 1034 -30.11 37.15 18.80
C SER A 1034 -29.79 37.97 17.57
#